data_AF-A0A9P9TJV4-F1
#
_entry.id   AF-A0A9P9TJV4-F1
#
_cell.length_a   1.000
_cell.length_b   1.000
_cell.length_c   1.000
_cell.angle_alpha   90.00
_cell.angle_beta   90.00
_cell.angle_gamma   90.00
#
_symmetry.space_group_name_H-M   'P 1'
#
loop_
_entity.id
_entity.type
_entity.pdbx_description
1 polymer ?
#
loop_
_entity_poly.entity_id
_entity_poly.type
_entity_poly.pdbx_seq_one_letter_code
_entity_poly.pdbx_strand_id
1 'polypeptide(L)'
;MSKFKLPTRERAVAPFQSKDAFVHFLKAPQVNEGHVAVGDARWSNKDLEPTPEEDRNWTWYNLPLYWFSNKFSVVGWNTGASLVTIGLTWQQSFVSACIGCFLAAIVVVLMARPGVKYHIGFPVLARSVMGMYGSYFFVFIRAVVCIIWYGIQTFYAGNLISVMLRCIFGNSWHNFPNALPASANVTSKKLLTFFMAWILEFPFMWVHPKNIHYMYTVKGFIMPIAAFAVFGWCMVNGSGLTGTGIIPKKVSTPLGWQIMAGINAIFGSLSPMLVNQPDLARYCKKPRDAGLLQGISVFVGGVIVFFLGMASTSSIQGRWGTAYWNVWDLFDAILDHYFSAGARAGIFFASLVFVFGTFATNFGANSIPFGADMTGLLPKWLTIRRGQVLCAVLGIVVQPWQLMANASAFLSFLGSYSIFMAPLCAVIIIDYISRKGNIHVPSCYIGAKTGIYWFWSGVNWYGAAAWLLGTTMGIPGLIGQYEPQMISSAAKYMYMMGWLLTFFTSAIIYYIMTLFIKPRIFPPGYEDTPLQWEWLANEGREGFFDGEANGREIFAPATPPSTDVEEFNMASDLCRLTATEILAKIKANEVSVGDYAQSLLARIEARDELVQAWACINADQVMEQAKALDAIPPAERGLLHGVAIAVKDVIYTKGMPTQFNSPIYTDDAPQVDAGSIAILRKAGALILGKTTTTEFAATTAGPKTRNPHDLKRTPGGSSSGSGAAVGDFQAPIGLGTQTGGSTIRPGSFNGIYALKPTWNSITREGQKIYSLILDTLGLYARSVADLELLADTFALRDDDEISSDFSLKGAKFAILKTVIWPQVGPGTAAALDKAVSLLREQGAEVEEISLPKKLDHLPDWHRVVLSSDGRTAFLPEYMMARDKISTQLVGHVENSDKISRKAQLEAFDNIAGARPVVDEILSKYAAVLTPSVPDEAPLGIEKTGSAAFCSMWTALHTPVLNIPGFKGENGMPIGISLVAPRYHDRHLLAVGKAVGAVFETQGGWKASV
;
A
#
# COMPACT_ATOMS: atom_id res chain seq x y z
N MET A 1 -34.29 -4.97 -22.11
CA MET A 1 -33.04 -4.99 -22.90
C MET A 1 -32.60 -3.56 -23.15
N SER A 2 -31.66 -3.01 -22.36
CA SER A 2 -31.06 -1.72 -22.72
C SER A 2 -30.25 -1.93 -23.99
N LYS A 3 -30.48 -1.10 -25.02
CA LYS A 3 -29.77 -1.17 -26.30
C LYS A 3 -28.26 -1.16 -26.02
N PHE A 4 -27.55 -2.17 -26.49
CA PHE A 4 -26.08 -2.18 -26.55
C PHE A 4 -25.69 -1.04 -27.52
N LYS A 5 -25.60 0.18 -27.01
CA LYS A 5 -25.14 1.33 -27.80
C LYS A 5 -23.63 1.19 -27.91
N LEU A 6 -23.15 0.78 -29.08
CA LEU A 6 -21.75 0.90 -29.41
C LEU A 6 -21.34 2.38 -29.18
N PRO A 7 -20.18 2.63 -28.55
CA PRO A 7 -19.69 3.98 -28.38
C PRO A 7 -19.58 4.64 -29.76
N THR A 8 -19.99 5.91 -29.85
CA THR A 8 -19.78 6.69 -31.08
C THR A 8 -18.29 6.71 -31.43
N ARG A 9 -17.97 6.84 -32.72
CA ARG A 9 -16.56 6.92 -33.17
C ARG A 9 -15.79 8.01 -32.40
N GLU A 10 -16.43 9.15 -32.15
CA GLU A 10 -15.89 10.22 -31.32
C GLU A 10 -15.58 9.76 -29.89
N ARG A 11 -16.51 9.07 -29.22
CA ARG A 11 -16.32 8.56 -27.86
C ARG A 11 -15.26 7.45 -27.79
N ALA A 12 -15.10 6.66 -28.86
CA ALA A 12 -14.10 5.61 -28.95
C ALA A 12 -12.68 6.16 -29.19
N VAL A 13 -12.55 7.28 -29.90
CA VAL A 13 -11.26 7.92 -30.21
C VAL A 13 -10.83 8.95 -29.15
N ALA A 14 -11.78 9.56 -28.42
CA ALA A 14 -11.52 10.57 -27.39
C ALA A 14 -10.42 10.19 -26.38
N PRO A 15 -10.33 8.94 -25.87
CA PRO A 15 -9.24 8.53 -24.99
C PRO A 15 -7.85 8.57 -25.61
N PHE A 16 -7.74 8.49 -26.93
CA PHE A 16 -6.46 8.41 -27.65
C PHE A 16 -6.02 9.76 -28.22
N GLN A 17 -6.71 10.85 -27.89
CA GLN A 17 -6.38 12.21 -28.37
C GLN A 17 -5.18 12.83 -27.66
N SER A 18 -4.91 12.43 -26.41
CA SER A 18 -3.74 12.86 -25.64
C SER A 18 -3.43 11.90 -24.51
N LYS A 19 -2.23 11.99 -23.93
CA LYS A 19 -1.86 11.21 -22.73
C LYS A 19 -2.80 11.49 -21.57
N ASP A 20 -3.21 12.75 -21.36
CA ASP A 20 -4.11 13.13 -20.26
C ASP A 20 -5.54 12.63 -20.49
N ALA A 21 -6.03 12.66 -21.73
CA ALA A 21 -7.33 12.09 -22.09
C ALA A 21 -7.33 10.56 -21.87
N PHE A 22 -6.21 9.91 -22.19
CA PHE A 22 -6.04 8.47 -21.94
C PHE A 22 -6.03 8.18 -20.44
N VAL A 23 -5.25 8.91 -19.64
CA VAL A 23 -5.20 8.76 -18.18
C VAL A 23 -6.56 9.06 -17.54
N HIS A 24 -7.28 10.07 -18.01
CA HIS A 24 -8.64 10.38 -17.55
C HIS A 24 -9.63 9.27 -17.91
N PHE A 25 -9.57 8.72 -19.12
CA PHE A 25 -10.37 7.57 -19.52
C PHE A 25 -10.07 6.33 -18.65
N LEU A 26 -8.81 6.14 -18.26
CA LEU A 26 -8.41 5.05 -17.37
C LEU A 26 -8.92 5.22 -15.93
N LYS A 27 -9.19 6.44 -15.45
CA LYS A 27 -9.80 6.63 -14.12
C LYS A 27 -11.20 6.03 -14.09
N ALA A 28 -11.54 5.36 -12.99
CA ALA A 28 -12.88 4.86 -12.74
C ALA A 28 -13.82 6.05 -12.45
N PRO A 29 -15.06 6.06 -12.97
CA PRO A 29 -16.05 7.05 -12.60
C PRO A 29 -16.32 7.01 -11.09
N GLN A 30 -16.36 8.19 -10.47
CA GLN A 30 -16.53 8.29 -9.02
C GLN A 30 -17.97 8.05 -8.57
N VAL A 31 -18.97 8.52 -9.32
CA VAL A 31 -20.38 8.48 -8.93
C VAL A 31 -21.28 8.15 -10.14
N ASN A 32 -22.50 7.69 -9.88
CA ASN A 32 -23.56 7.61 -10.89
C ASN A 32 -24.03 9.02 -11.33
N GLU A 33 -24.39 9.19 -12.59
CA GLU A 33 -24.97 10.45 -13.08
C GLU A 33 -26.20 10.82 -12.22
N GLY A 34 -26.23 12.04 -11.68
CA GLY A 34 -27.31 12.54 -10.84
C GLY A 34 -27.23 12.18 -9.35
N HIS A 35 -26.17 11.50 -8.90
CA HIS A 35 -25.97 11.13 -7.48
C HIS A 35 -24.78 11.90 -6.87
N VAL A 36 -24.77 12.03 -5.54
CA VAL A 36 -23.67 12.64 -4.77
C VAL A 36 -22.71 11.56 -4.28
N ALA A 37 -21.41 11.84 -4.31
CA ALA A 37 -20.39 10.91 -3.82
C ALA A 37 -20.55 10.68 -2.32
N VAL A 38 -20.47 9.42 -1.87
CA VAL A 38 -20.61 9.06 -0.45
C VAL A 38 -19.28 9.24 0.33
N GLY A 39 -18.14 9.28 -0.35
CA GLY A 39 -16.84 9.43 0.30
C GLY A 39 -15.72 9.89 -0.63
N ASP A 40 -14.48 9.87 -0.12
CA ASP A 40 -13.28 10.34 -0.82
C ASP A 40 -13.00 9.50 -2.08
N ALA A 41 -12.56 10.16 -3.16
CA ALA A 41 -12.14 9.55 -4.41
C ALA A 41 -11.05 8.48 -4.28
N ARG A 42 -10.31 8.47 -3.15
CA ARG A 42 -9.39 7.39 -2.79
C ARG A 42 -10.09 6.08 -2.40
N TRP A 43 -11.24 6.18 -1.74
CA TRP A 43 -11.94 5.05 -1.13
C TRP A 43 -13.26 4.71 -1.81
N SER A 44 -13.68 5.54 -2.76
CA SER A 44 -14.94 5.41 -3.48
C SER A 44 -14.74 5.24 -4.99
N ASN A 45 -15.72 4.60 -5.61
CA ASN A 45 -16.04 4.71 -7.02
C ASN A 45 -17.49 4.25 -7.24
N LYS A 46 -18.02 4.50 -8.44
CA LYS A 46 -19.40 4.21 -8.84
C LYS A 46 -19.87 2.78 -8.52
N ASP A 47 -19.02 1.77 -8.71
CA ASP A 47 -19.39 0.37 -8.51
C ASP A 47 -19.20 -0.08 -7.05
N LEU A 48 -18.46 0.69 -6.25
CA LEU A 48 -18.17 0.42 -4.85
C LEU A 48 -19.20 1.05 -3.90
N GLU A 49 -19.71 2.25 -4.24
CA GLU A 49 -20.76 2.97 -3.48
C GLU A 49 -22.04 2.15 -3.29
N PRO A 50 -22.90 2.45 -2.30
CA PRO A 50 -24.17 1.75 -2.12
C PRO A 50 -24.99 1.73 -3.41
N THR A 51 -25.60 0.58 -3.73
CA THR A 51 -26.42 0.47 -4.95
C THR A 51 -27.61 1.44 -4.86
N PRO A 52 -27.82 2.33 -5.84
CA PRO A 52 -28.97 3.24 -5.83
C PRO A 52 -30.27 2.48 -6.16
N GLU A 53 -31.41 3.01 -5.75
CA GLU A 53 -32.71 2.32 -5.82
C GLU A 53 -33.08 1.82 -7.23
N GLU A 54 -32.78 2.61 -8.26
CA GLU A 54 -33.08 2.27 -9.65
C GLU A 54 -32.27 1.08 -10.18
N ASP A 55 -31.11 0.81 -9.59
CA ASP A 55 -30.25 -0.32 -9.94
C ASP A 55 -30.51 -1.56 -9.06
N ARG A 56 -31.34 -1.44 -8.01
CA ARG A 56 -31.84 -2.55 -7.19
C ARG A 56 -32.96 -3.30 -7.90
N ASN A 57 -32.62 -4.10 -8.90
CA ASN A 57 -33.59 -4.78 -9.75
C ASN A 57 -33.76 -6.29 -9.45
N TRP A 58 -33.08 -6.84 -8.44
CA TRP A 58 -33.27 -8.22 -8.02
C TRP A 58 -34.47 -8.32 -7.06
N THR A 59 -35.31 -9.32 -7.26
CA THR A 59 -36.54 -9.56 -6.52
C THR A 59 -36.50 -10.94 -5.85
N TRP A 60 -37.57 -11.28 -5.13
CA TRP A 60 -37.69 -12.48 -4.28
C TRP A 60 -37.24 -13.81 -4.91
N TYR A 61 -37.31 -13.97 -6.23
CA TYR A 61 -36.95 -15.22 -6.92
C TYR A 61 -35.52 -15.24 -7.49
N ASN A 62 -34.86 -14.08 -7.63
CA ASN A 62 -33.58 -14.00 -8.34
C ASN A 62 -32.43 -14.67 -7.58
N LEU A 63 -32.29 -14.43 -6.27
CA LEU A 63 -31.27 -15.11 -5.44
C LEU A 63 -31.56 -16.60 -5.24
N PRO A 64 -32.81 -17.04 -4.98
CA PRO A 64 -33.17 -18.46 -5.01
C PRO A 64 -32.77 -19.16 -6.31
N LEU A 65 -33.13 -18.60 -7.48
CA LEU A 65 -32.75 -19.19 -8.77
C LEU A 65 -31.25 -19.11 -9.04
N TYR A 66 -30.58 -18.02 -8.64
CA TYR A 66 -29.11 -17.94 -8.68
C TYR A 66 -28.48 -19.11 -7.93
N TRP A 67 -28.88 -19.32 -6.68
CA TRP A 67 -28.33 -20.39 -5.86
C TRP A 67 -28.68 -21.76 -6.38
N PHE A 68 -29.96 -22.01 -6.66
CA PHE A 68 -30.42 -23.27 -7.22
C PHE A 68 -29.66 -23.59 -8.50
N SER A 69 -29.54 -22.63 -9.42
CA SER A 69 -28.79 -22.79 -10.65
C SER A 69 -27.29 -23.05 -10.42
N ASN A 70 -26.65 -22.40 -9.45
CA ASN A 70 -25.23 -22.63 -9.17
C ASN A 70 -24.97 -23.96 -8.45
N LYS A 71 -25.95 -24.50 -7.72
CA LYS A 71 -25.88 -25.88 -7.24
C LYS A 71 -25.91 -26.84 -8.42
N PHE A 72 -26.86 -26.69 -9.33
CA PHE A 72 -26.89 -27.44 -10.59
C PHE A 72 -25.78 -26.99 -11.55
N SER A 73 -24.54 -27.33 -11.20
CA SER A 73 -23.32 -27.02 -11.92
C SER A 73 -22.40 -28.22 -12.01
N VAL A 74 -21.40 -28.13 -12.88
CA VAL A 74 -20.34 -29.14 -13.01
C VAL A 74 -19.59 -29.31 -11.68
N VAL A 75 -19.33 -28.23 -10.94
CA VAL A 75 -18.71 -28.30 -9.61
C VAL A 75 -19.57 -29.12 -8.65
N GLY A 76 -20.87 -28.82 -8.57
CA GLY A 76 -21.79 -29.56 -7.71
C GLY A 76 -21.81 -31.05 -8.04
N TRP A 77 -21.94 -31.38 -9.33
CA TRP A 77 -21.93 -32.77 -9.80
C TRP A 77 -20.61 -33.48 -9.47
N ASN A 78 -19.48 -32.88 -9.84
CA ASN A 78 -18.15 -33.47 -9.67
C ASN A 78 -17.81 -33.62 -8.18
N THR A 79 -18.11 -32.65 -7.33
CA THR A 79 -17.90 -32.76 -5.87
C THR A 79 -18.68 -33.94 -5.29
N GLY A 80 -19.96 -34.10 -5.67
CA GLY A 80 -20.74 -35.28 -5.28
C GLY A 80 -20.05 -36.57 -5.75
N ALA A 81 -19.76 -36.66 -7.04
CA ALA A 81 -19.12 -37.83 -7.65
C ALA A 81 -17.76 -38.19 -7.00
N SER A 82 -16.94 -37.20 -6.65
CA SER A 82 -15.64 -37.41 -5.99
C SER A 82 -15.77 -38.02 -4.59
N LEU A 83 -16.87 -37.79 -3.86
CA LEU A 83 -17.06 -38.38 -2.53
C LEU A 83 -17.18 -39.91 -2.56
N VAL A 84 -17.65 -40.48 -3.67
CA VAL A 84 -17.67 -41.94 -3.88
C VAL A 84 -16.25 -42.49 -4.03
N THR A 85 -15.34 -41.70 -4.62
CA THR A 85 -13.96 -42.14 -4.88
C THR A 85 -13.07 -42.21 -3.63
N ILE A 86 -13.44 -41.50 -2.55
CA ILE A 86 -12.72 -41.52 -1.26
C ILE A 86 -13.14 -42.67 -0.32
N GLY A 87 -13.98 -43.59 -0.81
CA GLY A 87 -14.34 -44.83 -0.09
C GLY A 87 -15.55 -44.73 0.82
N LEU A 88 -16.30 -43.62 0.79
CA LEU A 88 -17.62 -43.53 1.42
C LEU A 88 -18.67 -44.23 0.55
N THR A 89 -19.65 -44.86 1.18
CA THR A 89 -20.84 -45.30 0.43
C THR A 89 -21.67 -44.09 -0.01
N TRP A 90 -22.54 -44.28 -1.00
CA TRP A 90 -23.40 -43.19 -1.45
C TRP A 90 -24.35 -42.70 -0.34
N GLN A 91 -24.80 -43.59 0.56
CA GLN A 91 -25.64 -43.21 1.71
C GLN A 91 -24.86 -42.35 2.71
N GLN A 92 -23.63 -42.74 3.04
CA GLN A 92 -22.78 -41.99 3.97
C GLN A 92 -22.43 -40.62 3.39
N SER A 93 -22.10 -40.57 2.10
CA SER A 93 -21.83 -39.33 1.38
C SER A 93 -23.07 -38.42 1.29
N PHE A 94 -24.27 -39.00 1.18
CA PHE A 94 -25.53 -38.27 1.23
C PHE A 94 -25.79 -37.62 2.60
N VAL A 95 -25.44 -38.29 3.70
CA VAL A 95 -25.51 -37.68 5.04
C VAL A 95 -24.59 -36.46 5.12
N SER A 96 -23.34 -36.58 4.63
CA SER A 96 -22.43 -35.43 4.55
C SER A 96 -23.02 -34.29 3.70
N ALA A 97 -23.65 -34.62 2.55
CA ALA A 97 -24.34 -33.66 1.67
C ALA A 97 -25.43 -32.87 2.40
N CYS A 98 -26.32 -33.56 3.12
CA CYS A 98 -27.39 -32.93 3.90
C CYS A 98 -26.85 -31.98 4.96
N ILE A 99 -25.90 -32.44 5.79
CA ILE A 99 -25.35 -31.63 6.88
C ILE A 99 -24.57 -30.43 6.33
N GLY A 100 -23.67 -30.66 5.37
CA GLY A 100 -22.85 -29.61 4.76
C GLY A 100 -23.70 -28.55 4.05
N CYS A 101 -24.72 -28.95 3.30
CA CYS A 101 -25.61 -28.01 2.61
C CYS A 101 -26.47 -27.20 3.60
N PHE A 102 -26.94 -27.83 4.68
CA PHE A 102 -27.75 -27.16 5.69
C PHE A 102 -26.95 -26.07 6.40
N LEU A 103 -25.74 -26.41 6.85
CA LEU A 103 -24.86 -25.45 7.52
C LEU A 103 -24.42 -24.34 6.55
N ALA A 104 -24.11 -24.67 5.29
CA ALA A 104 -23.79 -23.67 4.28
C ALA A 104 -24.96 -22.72 4.00
N ALA A 105 -26.21 -23.22 3.98
CA ALA A 105 -27.41 -22.39 3.80
C ALA A 105 -27.56 -21.34 4.90
N ILE A 106 -27.22 -21.68 6.16
CA ILE A 106 -27.22 -20.72 7.27
C ILE A 106 -26.19 -19.62 7.01
N VAL A 107 -24.96 -19.99 6.67
CA VAL A 107 -23.86 -19.03 6.40
C VAL A 107 -24.21 -18.09 5.24
N VAL A 108 -24.84 -18.60 4.17
CA VAL A 108 -25.31 -17.78 3.04
C VAL A 108 -26.26 -16.68 3.50
N VAL A 109 -27.27 -17.03 4.30
CA VAL A 109 -28.27 -16.05 4.75
C VAL A 109 -27.63 -15.02 5.68
N LEU A 110 -26.71 -15.44 6.55
CA LEU A 110 -25.99 -14.53 7.44
C LEU A 110 -25.07 -13.58 6.67
N MET A 111 -24.31 -14.07 5.70
CA MET A 111 -23.40 -13.25 4.87
C MET A 111 -24.14 -12.32 3.91
N ALA A 112 -25.33 -12.69 3.44
CA ALA A 112 -26.12 -11.84 2.54
C ALA A 112 -26.78 -10.66 3.27
N ARG A 113 -27.04 -10.80 4.57
CA ARG A 113 -27.82 -9.84 5.36
C ARG A 113 -27.24 -8.42 5.37
N PRO A 114 -25.93 -8.19 5.63
CA PRO A 114 -25.37 -6.84 5.58
C PRO A 114 -25.44 -6.24 4.18
N GLY A 115 -25.18 -7.04 3.15
CA GLY A 115 -25.20 -6.58 1.76
C GLY A 115 -26.59 -6.12 1.30
N VAL A 116 -27.66 -6.81 1.70
CA VAL A 116 -29.03 -6.38 1.34
C VAL A 116 -29.57 -5.26 2.24
N LYS A 117 -29.07 -5.15 3.48
CA LYS A 117 -29.53 -4.12 4.43
C LYS A 117 -28.92 -2.75 4.19
N TYR A 118 -27.68 -2.73 3.69
CA TYR A 118 -26.91 -1.50 3.47
C TYR A 118 -26.58 -1.27 1.99
N HIS A 119 -26.97 -2.19 1.10
CA HIS A 119 -26.71 -2.13 -0.34
C HIS A 119 -25.21 -1.99 -0.72
N ILE A 120 -24.32 -2.49 0.13
CA ILE A 120 -22.86 -2.48 -0.05
C ILE A 120 -22.30 -3.85 -0.44
N GLY A 121 -21.21 -3.86 -1.21
CA GLY A 121 -20.49 -5.08 -1.60
C GLY A 121 -19.53 -5.61 -0.52
N PHE A 122 -18.97 -6.78 -0.76
CA PHE A 122 -18.03 -7.43 0.14
C PHE A 122 -16.79 -6.57 0.47
N PRO A 123 -16.15 -5.87 -0.49
CA PRO A 123 -14.96 -5.08 -0.18
C PRO A 123 -15.23 -3.95 0.82
N VAL A 124 -16.44 -3.37 0.78
CA VAL A 124 -16.86 -2.31 1.71
C VAL A 124 -17.23 -2.92 3.06
N LEU A 125 -17.96 -4.04 3.08
CA LEU A 125 -18.25 -4.78 4.31
C LEU A 125 -16.95 -5.21 5.01
N ALA A 126 -15.92 -5.61 4.26
CA ALA A 126 -14.62 -5.94 4.82
C ALA A 126 -13.96 -4.75 5.54
N ARG A 127 -14.23 -3.50 5.13
CA ARG A 127 -13.73 -2.29 5.82
C ARG A 127 -14.37 -2.11 7.19
N SER A 128 -15.67 -2.37 7.32
CA SER A 128 -16.35 -2.21 8.61
C SER A 128 -15.85 -3.21 9.67
N VAL A 129 -15.27 -4.32 9.20
CA VAL A 129 -14.80 -5.43 10.03
C VAL A 129 -13.30 -5.37 10.26
N MET A 130 -12.50 -5.30 9.19
CA MET A 130 -11.02 -5.38 9.25
C MET A 130 -10.34 -4.02 9.27
N GLY A 131 -11.09 -2.94 9.10
CA GLY A 131 -10.58 -1.59 8.96
C GLY A 131 -10.24 -1.21 7.53
N MET A 132 -10.03 0.09 7.32
CA MET A 132 -9.80 0.67 5.99
C MET A 132 -8.65 -0.02 5.23
N TYR A 133 -7.49 -0.22 5.86
CA TYR A 133 -6.36 -0.94 5.27
C TYR A 133 -6.42 -2.46 5.49
N GLY A 134 -6.90 -2.91 6.65
CA GLY A 134 -6.97 -4.35 6.94
C GLY A 134 -7.90 -5.10 5.96
N SER A 135 -8.92 -4.41 5.43
CA SER A 135 -9.81 -4.95 4.40
C SER A 135 -9.08 -5.43 3.14
N TYR A 136 -7.96 -4.79 2.74
CA TYR A 136 -7.21 -5.18 1.56
C TYR A 136 -6.71 -6.61 1.62
N PHE A 137 -6.35 -7.10 2.81
CA PHE A 137 -5.92 -8.49 3.00
C PHE A 137 -7.05 -9.48 2.70
N PHE A 138 -8.25 -9.23 3.22
CA PHE A 138 -9.42 -10.10 2.99
C PHE A 138 -9.89 -10.08 1.54
N VAL A 139 -9.89 -8.89 0.95
CA VAL A 139 -10.23 -8.67 -0.46
C VAL A 139 -9.20 -9.36 -1.37
N PHE A 140 -7.91 -9.31 -1.03
CA PHE A 140 -6.84 -9.97 -1.79
C PHE A 140 -6.96 -11.50 -1.75
N ILE A 141 -7.14 -12.12 -0.58
CA ILE A 141 -7.29 -13.58 -0.46
C ILE A 141 -8.48 -14.07 -1.29
N ARG A 142 -9.59 -13.33 -1.25
CA ARG A 142 -10.78 -13.65 -2.04
C ARG A 142 -10.53 -13.53 -3.54
N ALA A 143 -9.84 -12.47 -3.96
CA ALA A 143 -9.49 -12.23 -5.35
C ALA A 143 -8.65 -13.37 -5.93
N VAL A 144 -7.65 -13.88 -5.18
CA VAL A 144 -6.82 -15.02 -5.60
C VAL A 144 -7.67 -16.27 -5.86
N VAL A 145 -8.57 -16.60 -4.93
CA VAL A 145 -9.44 -17.77 -5.08
C VAL A 145 -10.39 -17.63 -6.27
N CYS A 146 -10.88 -16.42 -6.54
CA CYS A 146 -11.73 -16.14 -7.71
C CYS A 146 -10.98 -16.38 -9.03
N ILE A 147 -9.72 -15.94 -9.16
CA ILE A 147 -8.92 -16.17 -10.38
C ILE A 147 -8.72 -17.68 -10.61
N ILE A 148 -8.40 -18.42 -9.54
CA ILE A 148 -8.15 -19.86 -9.66
C ILE A 148 -9.42 -20.59 -10.12
N TRP A 149 -10.54 -20.30 -9.48
CA TRP A 149 -11.81 -20.89 -9.87
C TRP A 149 -12.29 -20.45 -11.24
N TYR A 150 -11.94 -19.23 -11.67
CA TYR A 150 -12.21 -18.78 -13.02
C TYR A 150 -11.54 -19.70 -14.05
N GLY A 151 -10.24 -19.94 -13.88
CA GLY A 151 -9.49 -20.87 -14.72
C GLY A 151 -10.10 -22.28 -14.72
N ILE A 152 -10.43 -22.80 -13.53
CA ILE A 152 -11.02 -24.15 -13.38
C ILE A 152 -12.36 -24.26 -14.11
N GLN A 153 -13.27 -23.29 -13.95
CA GLN A 153 -14.57 -23.33 -14.65
C GLN A 153 -14.40 -23.19 -16.17
N THR A 154 -13.48 -22.34 -16.62
CA THR A 154 -13.14 -22.23 -18.05
C THR A 154 -12.65 -23.57 -18.61
N PHE A 155 -11.83 -24.29 -17.83
CA PHE A 155 -11.36 -25.62 -18.18
C PHE A 155 -12.50 -26.65 -18.21
N TYR A 156 -13.48 -26.57 -17.31
CA TYR A 156 -14.66 -27.45 -17.34
C TYR A 156 -15.47 -27.25 -18.62
N ALA A 157 -15.74 -25.99 -18.97
CA ALA A 157 -16.42 -25.65 -20.21
C ALA A 157 -15.63 -26.14 -21.43
N GLY A 158 -14.30 -25.98 -21.43
CA GLY A 158 -13.43 -26.49 -22.50
C GLY A 158 -13.51 -28.01 -22.67
N ASN A 159 -13.52 -28.78 -21.58
CA ASN A 159 -13.66 -30.24 -21.69
C ASN A 159 -15.05 -30.65 -22.22
N LEU A 160 -16.12 -29.96 -21.82
CA LEU A 160 -17.46 -30.19 -22.36
C LEU A 160 -17.59 -29.78 -23.84
N ILE A 161 -16.94 -28.69 -24.26
CA ILE A 161 -16.84 -28.32 -25.68
C ILE A 161 -16.10 -29.41 -26.45
N SER A 162 -15.04 -30.00 -25.89
CA SER A 162 -14.37 -31.14 -26.52
C SER A 162 -15.33 -32.33 -26.72
N VAL A 163 -16.21 -32.63 -25.77
CA VAL A 163 -17.25 -33.65 -25.92
C VAL A 163 -18.23 -33.28 -27.05
N MET A 164 -18.65 -32.01 -27.14
CA MET A 164 -19.50 -31.54 -28.23
C MET A 164 -18.83 -31.71 -29.60
N LEU A 165 -17.54 -31.36 -29.70
CA LEU A 165 -16.75 -31.53 -30.94
C LEU A 165 -16.60 -33.00 -31.29
N ARG A 166 -16.44 -33.89 -30.31
CA ARG A 166 -16.49 -35.36 -30.52
C ARG A 166 -17.85 -35.78 -31.07
N CYS A 167 -18.94 -35.22 -30.55
CA CYS A 167 -20.29 -35.49 -31.05
C CYS A 167 -20.49 -35.01 -32.49
N ILE A 168 -19.83 -33.94 -32.94
CA ILE A 168 -19.95 -33.42 -34.31
C ILE A 168 -19.04 -34.18 -35.28
N PHE A 169 -17.74 -34.26 -34.94
CA PHE A 169 -16.67 -34.69 -35.85
C PHE A 169 -16.25 -36.16 -35.67
N GLY A 170 -16.76 -36.84 -34.63
CA GLY A 170 -16.50 -38.25 -34.36
C GLY A 170 -15.01 -38.57 -34.21
N ASN A 171 -14.56 -39.59 -34.95
CA ASN A 171 -13.18 -40.11 -34.85
C ASN A 171 -12.11 -39.07 -35.20
N SER A 172 -12.41 -38.12 -36.09
CA SER A 172 -11.43 -37.07 -36.45
C SER A 172 -11.07 -36.17 -35.27
N TRP A 173 -12.03 -35.89 -34.37
CA TRP A 173 -11.76 -35.16 -33.14
C TRP A 173 -11.28 -36.08 -32.01
N HIS A 174 -11.80 -37.30 -31.91
CA HIS A 174 -11.37 -38.27 -30.91
C HIS A 174 -9.86 -38.56 -31.01
N ASN A 175 -9.36 -38.69 -32.25
CA ASN A 175 -7.97 -38.98 -32.59
C ASN A 175 -7.13 -37.72 -32.84
N PHE A 176 -7.57 -36.54 -32.36
CA PHE A 176 -6.84 -35.29 -32.55
C PHE A 176 -5.40 -35.39 -32.03
N PRO A 177 -4.37 -35.13 -32.86
CA PRO A 177 -2.97 -35.30 -32.47
C PRO A 177 -2.59 -34.47 -31.23
N ASN A 178 -1.84 -35.08 -30.31
CA ASN A 178 -1.30 -34.38 -29.15
C ASN A 178 0.18 -34.03 -29.36
N ALA A 179 0.49 -32.74 -29.40
CA ALA A 179 1.85 -32.22 -29.55
C ALA A 179 2.52 -31.88 -28.20
N LEU A 180 1.80 -32.01 -27.08
CA LEU A 180 2.28 -31.67 -25.74
C LEU A 180 2.88 -32.89 -25.03
N PRO A 181 3.95 -32.72 -24.23
CA PRO A 181 4.52 -33.81 -23.43
C PRO A 181 3.57 -34.24 -22.31
N ALA A 182 3.73 -35.48 -21.81
CA ALA A 182 2.92 -36.00 -20.71
C ALA A 182 3.04 -35.16 -19.42
N SER A 183 4.18 -34.50 -19.20
CA SER A 183 4.41 -33.57 -18.06
C SER A 183 3.54 -32.32 -18.10
N ALA A 184 2.90 -32.00 -19.23
CA ALA A 184 2.03 -30.82 -19.35
C ALA A 184 0.70 -30.97 -18.58
N ASN A 185 0.32 -32.19 -18.17
CA ASN A 185 -0.97 -32.50 -17.53
C ASN A 185 -2.21 -32.02 -18.31
N VAL A 186 -2.05 -31.75 -19.62
CA VAL A 186 -3.09 -31.33 -20.56
C VAL A 186 -2.72 -31.81 -21.96
N THR A 187 -3.72 -32.03 -22.81
CA THR A 187 -3.52 -32.42 -24.22
C THR A 187 -3.80 -31.24 -25.15
N SER A 188 -3.25 -31.26 -26.37
CA SER A 188 -3.47 -30.22 -27.38
C SER A 188 -4.96 -29.96 -27.63
N LYS A 189 -5.79 -31.01 -27.68
CA LYS A 189 -7.25 -30.88 -27.83
C LYS A 189 -7.90 -30.14 -26.66
N LYS A 190 -7.51 -30.47 -25.42
CA LYS A 190 -8.06 -29.84 -24.19
C LYS A 190 -7.61 -28.39 -24.06
N LEU A 191 -6.37 -28.08 -24.48
CA LEU A 191 -5.87 -26.70 -24.49
C LEU A 191 -6.58 -25.85 -25.55
N LEU A 192 -6.81 -26.41 -26.75
CA LEU A 192 -7.58 -25.73 -27.80
C LEU A 192 -8.99 -25.39 -27.31
N THR A 193 -9.70 -26.36 -26.73
CA THR A 193 -11.07 -26.12 -26.27
C THR A 193 -11.16 -25.24 -25.02
N PHE A 194 -10.11 -25.20 -24.19
CA PHE A 194 -9.98 -24.19 -23.13
C PHE A 194 -10.00 -22.77 -23.70
N PHE A 195 -9.17 -22.49 -24.72
CA PHE A 195 -9.17 -21.16 -25.36
C PHE A 195 -10.45 -20.89 -26.14
N MET A 196 -11.09 -21.90 -26.72
CA MET A 196 -12.44 -21.73 -27.30
C MET A 196 -13.46 -21.33 -26.24
N ALA A 197 -13.47 -22.00 -25.08
CA ALA A 197 -14.34 -21.66 -23.97
C ALA A 197 -14.10 -20.22 -23.50
N TRP A 198 -12.83 -19.85 -23.33
CA TRP A 198 -12.40 -18.51 -22.95
C TRP A 198 -12.90 -17.44 -23.94
N ILE A 199 -12.72 -17.66 -25.25
CA ILE A 199 -13.21 -16.73 -26.29
C ILE A 199 -14.73 -16.60 -26.25
N LEU A 200 -15.45 -17.70 -26.04
CA LEU A 200 -16.91 -17.71 -26.01
C LEU A 200 -17.49 -16.97 -24.80
N GLU A 201 -16.84 -17.07 -23.64
CA GLU A 201 -17.31 -16.41 -22.41
C GLU A 201 -16.83 -14.96 -22.28
N PHE A 202 -15.71 -14.58 -22.92
CA PHE A 202 -15.07 -13.27 -22.79
C PHE A 202 -16.01 -12.06 -23.05
N PRO A 203 -16.88 -12.05 -24.08
CA PRO A 203 -17.81 -10.93 -24.31
C PRO A 203 -18.75 -10.65 -23.13
N PHE A 204 -19.04 -11.67 -22.31
CA PHE A 204 -19.93 -11.53 -21.16
C PHE A 204 -19.26 -10.84 -19.96
N MET A 205 -17.93 -10.66 -19.96
CA MET A 205 -17.21 -9.89 -18.92
C MET A 205 -17.60 -8.40 -18.88
N TRP A 206 -18.23 -7.89 -19.95
CA TRP A 206 -18.77 -6.53 -19.99
C TRP A 206 -20.18 -6.42 -19.42
N VAL A 207 -20.83 -7.53 -19.06
CA VAL A 207 -22.15 -7.52 -18.41
C VAL A 207 -21.97 -7.09 -16.95
N HIS A 208 -22.70 -6.07 -16.54
CA HIS A 208 -22.71 -5.62 -15.15
C HIS A 208 -23.60 -6.53 -14.29
N PRO A 209 -23.28 -6.79 -13.01
CA PRO A 209 -24.06 -7.67 -12.13
C PRO A 209 -25.55 -7.30 -12.01
N LYS A 210 -25.89 -6.02 -12.10
CA LYS A 210 -27.30 -5.59 -12.13
C LYS A 210 -28.15 -6.26 -13.23
N ASN A 211 -27.53 -6.67 -14.34
CA ASN A 211 -28.25 -7.27 -15.47
C ASN A 211 -28.08 -8.80 -15.59
N ILE A 212 -27.26 -9.43 -14.73
CA ILE A 212 -26.89 -10.83 -14.94
C ILE A 212 -27.98 -11.82 -14.47
N HIS A 213 -28.93 -11.38 -13.66
CA HIS A 213 -29.99 -12.21 -13.07
C HIS A 213 -30.86 -12.96 -14.10
N TYR A 214 -31.00 -12.44 -15.33
CA TYR A 214 -31.73 -13.12 -16.40
C TYR A 214 -31.09 -14.45 -16.80
N MET A 215 -29.76 -14.49 -16.85
CA MET A 215 -29.02 -15.71 -17.19
C MET A 215 -29.23 -16.80 -16.14
N TYR A 216 -29.22 -16.44 -14.85
CA TYR A 216 -29.49 -17.37 -13.75
C TYR A 216 -30.94 -17.85 -13.73
N THR A 217 -31.87 -17.00 -14.13
CA THR A 217 -33.28 -17.39 -14.27
C THR A 217 -33.41 -18.50 -15.31
N VAL A 218 -32.83 -18.34 -16.51
CA VAL A 218 -32.84 -19.37 -17.55
C VAL A 218 -32.12 -20.65 -17.09
N LYS A 219 -30.91 -20.50 -16.54
CA LYS A 219 -30.11 -21.62 -16.03
C LYS A 219 -30.84 -22.44 -14.97
N GLY A 220 -31.56 -21.75 -14.07
CA GLY A 220 -32.30 -22.36 -12.97
C GLY A 220 -33.34 -23.39 -13.41
N PHE A 221 -33.84 -23.32 -14.65
CA PHE A 221 -34.76 -24.31 -15.21
C PHE A 221 -34.07 -25.36 -16.06
N ILE A 222 -33.15 -24.96 -16.95
CA ILE A 222 -32.58 -25.90 -17.93
C ILE A 222 -31.55 -26.85 -17.33
N MET A 223 -30.76 -26.41 -16.34
CA MET A 223 -29.72 -27.24 -15.73
C MET A 223 -30.29 -28.42 -14.93
N PRO A 224 -31.33 -28.26 -14.09
CA PRO A 224 -31.98 -29.40 -13.45
C PRO A 224 -32.48 -30.44 -14.44
N ILE A 225 -33.13 -30.02 -15.53
CA ILE A 225 -33.65 -30.94 -16.55
C ILE A 225 -32.51 -31.78 -17.14
N ALA A 226 -31.40 -31.14 -17.52
CA ALA A 226 -30.24 -31.86 -18.05
C ALA A 226 -29.60 -32.79 -17.01
N ALA A 227 -29.46 -32.35 -15.75
CA ALA A 227 -28.90 -33.17 -14.68
C ALA A 227 -29.77 -34.41 -14.38
N PHE A 228 -31.09 -34.25 -14.32
CA PHE A 228 -32.02 -35.37 -14.15
C PHE A 228 -32.05 -36.30 -15.37
N ALA A 229 -31.92 -35.76 -16.59
CA ALA A 229 -31.84 -36.58 -17.79
C ALA A 229 -30.58 -37.45 -17.81
N VAL A 230 -29.41 -36.88 -17.47
CA VAL A 230 -28.15 -37.63 -17.33
C VAL A 230 -28.26 -38.67 -16.24
N PHE A 231 -28.78 -38.30 -15.07
CA PHE A 231 -29.01 -39.22 -13.97
C PHE A 231 -29.93 -40.39 -14.38
N GLY A 232 -31.08 -40.09 -14.99
CA GLY A 232 -32.02 -41.11 -15.46
C GLY A 232 -31.37 -42.05 -16.46
N TRP A 233 -30.57 -41.52 -17.38
CA TRP A 233 -29.79 -42.33 -18.31
C TRP A 233 -28.82 -43.27 -17.58
N CYS A 234 -28.07 -42.76 -16.60
CA CYS A 234 -27.14 -43.57 -15.79
C CYS A 234 -27.87 -44.64 -14.96
N MET A 235 -29.07 -44.36 -14.44
CA MET A 235 -29.84 -45.35 -13.68
C MET A 235 -30.35 -46.49 -14.56
N VAL A 236 -30.79 -46.18 -15.78
CA VAL A 236 -31.33 -47.18 -16.73
C VAL A 236 -30.21 -48.01 -17.37
N ASN A 237 -29.10 -47.38 -17.72
CA ASN A 237 -28.01 -48.04 -18.46
C ASN A 237 -26.83 -48.48 -17.57
N GLY A 238 -26.85 -48.12 -16.28
CA GLY A 238 -25.91 -48.55 -15.24
C GLY A 238 -26.43 -49.75 -14.43
N SER A 239 -25.93 -49.91 -13.21
CA SER A 239 -26.38 -50.96 -12.27
C SER A 239 -27.58 -50.54 -11.40
N GLY A 240 -28.21 -49.40 -11.68
CA GLY A 240 -29.20 -48.76 -10.81
C GLY A 240 -28.66 -48.42 -9.41
N LEU A 241 -29.55 -48.17 -8.45
CA LEU A 241 -29.24 -47.95 -7.02
C LEU A 241 -29.11 -49.25 -6.21
N THR A 242 -29.53 -50.39 -6.76
CA THR A 242 -29.54 -51.69 -6.07
C THR A 242 -28.23 -52.47 -6.23
N GLY A 243 -27.48 -52.24 -7.32
CA GLY A 243 -26.16 -52.83 -7.55
C GLY A 243 -24.99 -52.11 -6.86
N THR A 244 -25.25 -51.05 -6.09
CA THR A 244 -24.21 -50.15 -5.53
C THR A 244 -23.61 -50.61 -4.20
N GLY A 245 -23.92 -51.82 -3.74
CA GLY A 245 -23.35 -52.41 -2.51
C GLY A 245 -21.92 -52.90 -2.72
N ILE A 246 -20.98 -52.06 -3.13
CA ILE A 246 -19.58 -52.45 -3.21
C ILE A 246 -18.92 -52.21 -1.86
N ILE A 247 -18.28 -53.27 -1.36
CA ILE A 247 -17.52 -53.40 -0.12
C ILE A 247 -16.69 -52.12 0.12
N PRO A 248 -16.86 -51.41 1.25
CA PRO A 248 -16.00 -50.27 1.57
C PRO A 248 -14.55 -50.74 1.46
N LYS A 249 -13.76 -50.07 0.61
CA LYS A 249 -12.30 -50.26 0.61
C LYS A 249 -11.88 -50.14 2.08
N LYS A 250 -11.12 -51.08 2.63
CA LYS A 250 -10.77 -51.09 4.05
C LYS A 250 -9.93 -49.84 4.36
N VAL A 251 -10.58 -48.73 4.72
CA VAL A 251 -9.93 -47.46 5.00
C VAL A 251 -9.54 -47.47 6.47
N SER A 252 -8.31 -47.08 6.78
CA SER A 252 -7.80 -47.01 8.15
C SER A 252 -8.46 -45.90 8.99
N THR A 253 -9.16 -44.97 8.35
CA THR A 253 -9.82 -43.82 8.98
C THR A 253 -11.22 -44.18 9.51
N PRO A 254 -11.54 -43.88 10.79
CA PRO A 254 -12.89 -44.09 11.32
C PRO A 254 -13.97 -43.35 10.53
N LEU A 255 -15.15 -43.97 10.40
CA LEU A 255 -16.27 -43.47 9.58
C LEU A 255 -16.68 -42.02 9.91
N GLY A 256 -16.72 -41.65 11.20
CA GLY A 256 -17.08 -40.29 11.61
C GLY A 256 -16.19 -39.22 10.97
N TRP A 257 -14.88 -39.47 10.90
CA TRP A 257 -13.93 -38.56 10.26
C TRP A 257 -14.10 -38.49 8.75
N GLN A 258 -14.47 -39.59 8.11
CA GLN A 258 -14.79 -39.60 6.67
C GLN A 258 -16.05 -38.80 6.36
N ILE A 259 -17.08 -38.90 7.20
CA ILE A 259 -18.30 -38.06 7.09
C ILE A 259 -17.92 -36.58 7.24
N MET A 260 -17.05 -36.22 8.19
CA MET A 260 -16.55 -34.86 8.36
C MET A 260 -15.78 -34.37 7.14
N ALA A 261 -14.89 -35.18 6.56
CA ALA A 261 -14.20 -34.82 5.33
C ALA A 261 -15.17 -34.57 4.17
N GLY A 262 -16.26 -35.34 4.08
CA GLY A 262 -17.34 -35.09 3.13
C GLY A 262 -18.01 -33.73 3.35
N ILE A 263 -18.35 -33.40 4.60
CA ILE A 263 -18.91 -32.08 4.98
C ILE A 263 -17.93 -30.96 4.60
N ASN A 264 -16.64 -31.13 4.89
CA ASN A 264 -15.59 -30.17 4.57
C ASN A 264 -15.42 -29.97 3.06
N ALA A 265 -15.50 -31.03 2.25
CA ALA A 265 -15.43 -30.94 0.79
C ALA A 265 -16.62 -30.16 0.22
N ILE A 266 -17.83 -30.34 0.77
CA ILE A 266 -19.01 -29.57 0.38
C ILE A 266 -18.80 -28.09 0.70
N PHE A 267 -18.37 -27.77 1.92
CA PHE A 267 -18.03 -26.39 2.28
C PHE A 267 -16.94 -25.83 1.37
N GLY A 268 -15.92 -26.61 1.03
CA GLY A 268 -14.89 -26.20 0.09
C GLY A 268 -15.48 -25.79 -1.25
N SER A 269 -16.31 -26.64 -1.85
CA SER A 269 -16.96 -26.33 -3.14
C SER A 269 -17.82 -25.05 -3.13
N LEU A 270 -18.24 -24.58 -1.95
CA LEU A 270 -19.14 -23.43 -1.78
C LEU A 270 -18.46 -22.19 -1.22
N SER A 271 -17.32 -22.33 -0.58
CA SER A 271 -16.66 -21.29 0.22
C SER A 271 -16.47 -19.96 -0.52
N PRO A 272 -16.02 -19.92 -1.79
CA PRO A 272 -15.89 -18.65 -2.51
C PRO A 272 -17.27 -17.95 -2.61
N MET A 273 -18.31 -18.71 -2.92
CA MET A 273 -19.66 -18.19 -3.06
C MET A 273 -20.25 -17.71 -1.73
N LEU A 274 -19.87 -18.30 -0.59
CA LEU A 274 -20.33 -17.86 0.74
C LEU A 274 -19.83 -16.45 1.06
N VAL A 275 -18.55 -16.19 0.76
CA VAL A 275 -17.92 -14.88 1.02
C VAL A 275 -18.48 -13.80 0.08
N ASN A 276 -18.78 -14.17 -1.16
CA ASN A 276 -19.21 -13.25 -2.21
C ASN A 276 -20.66 -12.76 -2.09
N GLN A 277 -21.41 -13.23 -1.08
CA GLN A 277 -22.85 -12.93 -0.96
C GLN A 277 -23.22 -11.44 -0.94
N PRO A 278 -22.49 -10.57 -0.24
CA PRO A 278 -22.82 -9.14 -0.24
C PRO A 278 -22.81 -8.51 -1.65
N ASP A 279 -21.95 -8.99 -2.56
CA ASP A 279 -21.80 -8.44 -3.91
C ASP A 279 -23.05 -8.60 -4.78
N LEU A 280 -23.84 -9.65 -4.54
CA LEU A 280 -25.10 -9.88 -5.26
C LEU A 280 -26.31 -9.44 -4.45
N ALA A 281 -26.29 -9.67 -3.14
CA ALA A 281 -27.39 -9.31 -2.24
C ALA A 281 -27.69 -7.80 -2.24
N ARG A 282 -26.68 -6.96 -2.49
CA ARG A 282 -26.84 -5.50 -2.61
C ARG A 282 -27.76 -5.03 -3.73
N TYR A 283 -28.09 -5.87 -4.72
CA TYR A 283 -29.01 -5.52 -5.81
C TYR A 283 -30.47 -5.93 -5.53
N CYS A 284 -30.75 -6.57 -4.39
CA CYS A 284 -32.11 -6.93 -4.01
C CYS A 284 -32.94 -5.71 -3.60
N LYS A 285 -34.23 -5.71 -3.94
CA LYS A 285 -35.16 -4.64 -3.57
C LYS A 285 -35.52 -4.64 -2.10
N LYS A 286 -35.64 -5.84 -1.50
CA LYS A 286 -36.10 -5.99 -0.12
C LYS A 286 -35.18 -6.92 0.66
N PRO A 287 -34.91 -6.67 1.95
CA PRO A 287 -34.12 -7.57 2.79
C PRO A 287 -34.59 -9.02 2.80
N ARG A 288 -35.91 -9.26 2.72
CA ARG A 288 -36.48 -10.60 2.67
C ARG A 288 -36.10 -11.39 1.40
N ASP A 289 -35.75 -10.70 0.32
CA ASP A 289 -35.41 -11.32 -0.97
C ASP A 289 -34.04 -12.02 -0.91
N ALA A 290 -33.17 -11.58 0.00
CA ALA A 290 -31.95 -12.28 0.41
C ALA A 290 -32.12 -13.05 1.74
N GLY A 291 -33.35 -13.47 2.05
CA GLY A 291 -33.70 -14.16 3.29
C GLY A 291 -33.69 -15.69 3.16
N LEU A 292 -34.64 -16.34 3.85
CA LEU A 292 -34.68 -17.79 4.00
C LEU A 292 -34.80 -18.57 2.67
N LEU A 293 -35.51 -18.03 1.67
CA LEU A 293 -35.75 -18.72 0.40
C LEU A 293 -34.47 -19.06 -0.36
N GLN A 294 -33.45 -18.19 -0.31
CA GLN A 294 -32.16 -18.51 -0.91
C GLN A 294 -31.42 -19.61 -0.14
N GLY A 295 -31.51 -19.62 1.20
CA GLY A 295 -30.96 -20.69 2.03
C GLY A 295 -31.62 -22.05 1.74
N ILE A 296 -32.95 -22.08 1.60
CA ILE A 296 -33.68 -23.28 1.17
C ILE A 296 -33.19 -23.74 -0.20
N SER A 297 -32.99 -22.82 -1.14
CA SER A 297 -32.50 -23.13 -2.49
C SER A 297 -31.08 -23.71 -2.48
N VAL A 298 -30.21 -23.19 -1.61
CA VAL A 298 -28.87 -23.71 -1.36
C VAL A 298 -28.92 -25.15 -0.83
N PHE A 299 -29.79 -25.40 0.15
CA PHE A 299 -29.95 -26.69 0.77
C PHE A 299 -30.52 -27.72 -0.22
N VAL A 300 -31.70 -27.44 -0.77
CA VAL A 300 -32.43 -28.35 -1.67
C VAL A 300 -31.62 -28.59 -2.95
N GLY A 301 -31.15 -27.53 -3.61
CA GLY A 301 -30.37 -27.66 -4.83
C GLY A 301 -29.05 -28.42 -4.61
N GLY A 302 -28.38 -28.17 -3.49
CA GLY A 302 -27.13 -28.83 -3.13
C GLY A 302 -27.32 -30.32 -2.86
N VAL A 303 -28.28 -30.68 -2.00
CA VAL A 303 -28.57 -32.09 -1.68
C VAL A 303 -28.94 -32.87 -2.94
N ILE A 304 -29.78 -32.30 -3.81
CA ILE A 304 -30.19 -32.96 -5.05
C ILE A 304 -29.00 -33.15 -5.98
N VAL A 305 -28.26 -32.09 -6.34
CA VAL A 305 -27.18 -32.22 -7.33
C VAL A 305 -26.06 -33.14 -6.84
N PHE A 306 -25.72 -33.08 -5.55
CA PHE A 306 -24.71 -33.97 -4.98
C PHE A 306 -25.18 -35.42 -5.06
N PHE A 307 -26.45 -35.69 -4.72
CA PHE A 307 -27.05 -37.02 -4.89
C PHE A 307 -27.00 -37.50 -6.34
N LEU A 308 -27.41 -36.65 -7.30
CA LEU A 308 -27.40 -37.02 -8.72
C LEU A 308 -25.99 -37.39 -9.19
N GLY A 309 -24.96 -36.61 -8.83
CA GLY A 309 -23.56 -36.91 -9.16
C GLY A 309 -23.04 -38.20 -8.52
N MET A 310 -23.30 -38.37 -7.21
CA MET A 310 -22.92 -39.58 -6.46
C MET A 310 -23.56 -40.84 -7.03
N ALA A 311 -24.89 -40.83 -7.15
CA ALA A 311 -25.65 -41.99 -7.60
C ALA A 311 -25.31 -42.36 -9.05
N SER A 312 -25.19 -41.38 -9.94
CA SER A 312 -24.78 -41.63 -11.34
C SER A 312 -23.40 -42.29 -11.40
N THR A 313 -22.44 -41.77 -10.65
CA THR A 313 -21.07 -42.31 -10.60
C THR A 313 -21.05 -43.73 -10.05
N SER A 314 -21.75 -43.99 -8.93
CA SER A 314 -21.85 -45.34 -8.33
C SER A 314 -22.52 -46.34 -9.26
N SER A 315 -23.59 -45.93 -9.95
CA SER A 315 -24.34 -46.82 -10.86
C SER A 315 -23.52 -47.21 -12.09
N ILE A 316 -22.79 -46.25 -12.66
CA ILE A 316 -21.90 -46.51 -13.79
C ILE A 316 -20.68 -47.34 -13.35
N GLN A 317 -20.10 -47.04 -12.19
CA GLN A 317 -19.02 -47.84 -11.62
C GLN A 317 -19.45 -49.30 -11.40
N GLY A 318 -20.66 -49.55 -10.91
CA GLY A 318 -21.19 -50.89 -10.72
C GLY A 318 -21.31 -51.69 -12.02
N ARG A 319 -21.43 -51.04 -13.18
CA ARG A 319 -21.55 -51.69 -14.49
C ARG A 319 -20.27 -51.72 -15.32
N TRP A 320 -19.50 -50.64 -15.33
CA TRP A 320 -18.28 -50.50 -16.15
C TRP A 320 -16.99 -50.64 -15.34
N GLY A 321 -17.08 -50.86 -14.03
CA GLY A 321 -15.92 -51.01 -13.13
C GLY A 321 -15.14 -49.72 -12.88
N THR A 322 -15.50 -48.60 -13.52
CA THR A 322 -14.77 -47.33 -13.46
C THR A 322 -15.67 -46.22 -12.90
N ALA A 323 -15.17 -45.49 -11.89
CA ALA A 323 -15.85 -44.34 -11.31
C ALA A 323 -15.46 -43.05 -12.05
N TYR A 324 -16.31 -42.62 -12.99
CA TYR A 324 -16.13 -41.36 -13.72
C TYR A 324 -16.57 -40.19 -12.85
N TRP A 325 -15.61 -39.56 -12.18
CA TRP A 325 -15.89 -38.48 -11.22
C TRP A 325 -16.16 -37.11 -11.87
N ASN A 326 -15.73 -36.90 -13.12
CA ASN A 326 -16.08 -35.72 -13.88
C ASN A 326 -17.20 -36.02 -14.88
N VAL A 327 -18.12 -35.07 -15.05
CA VAL A 327 -19.24 -35.21 -15.99
C VAL A 327 -18.79 -35.37 -17.45
N TRP A 328 -17.71 -34.72 -17.89
CA TRP A 328 -17.24 -34.85 -19.27
C TRP A 328 -16.57 -36.21 -19.53
N ASP A 329 -15.87 -36.78 -18.53
CA ASP A 329 -15.28 -38.11 -18.65
C ASP A 329 -16.39 -39.18 -18.70
N LEU A 330 -17.46 -38.97 -17.92
CA LEU A 330 -18.68 -39.77 -18.02
C LEU A 330 -19.31 -39.67 -19.43
N PHE A 331 -19.43 -38.47 -19.99
CA PHE A 331 -19.98 -38.30 -21.34
C PHE A 331 -19.12 -38.94 -22.42
N ASP A 332 -17.79 -38.81 -22.32
CA ASP A 332 -16.87 -39.50 -23.22
C ASP A 332 -17.01 -41.03 -23.10
N ALA A 333 -17.15 -41.58 -21.88
CA ALA A 333 -17.37 -43.00 -21.67
C ALA A 333 -18.71 -43.48 -22.24
N ILE A 334 -19.77 -42.68 -22.14
CA ILE A 334 -21.05 -42.98 -22.79
C ILE A 334 -20.85 -43.07 -24.31
N LEU A 335 -20.07 -42.17 -24.91
CA LEU A 335 -19.77 -42.20 -26.34
C LEU A 335 -18.85 -43.37 -26.72
N ASP A 336 -17.96 -43.82 -25.83
CA ASP A 336 -17.13 -45.02 -26.04
C ASP A 336 -17.99 -46.30 -26.11
N HIS A 337 -18.99 -46.42 -25.23
CA HIS A 337 -19.88 -47.58 -25.19
C HIS A 337 -21.06 -47.50 -26.17
N TYR A 338 -21.53 -46.30 -26.48
CA TYR A 338 -22.76 -46.07 -27.26
C TYR A 338 -22.54 -44.98 -28.32
N PHE A 339 -21.80 -45.29 -29.39
CA PHE A 339 -21.53 -44.35 -30.48
C PHE A 339 -22.63 -44.34 -31.57
N SER A 340 -23.88 -44.04 -31.18
CA SER A 340 -25.01 -43.91 -32.12
C SER A 340 -25.40 -42.46 -32.40
N ALA A 341 -26.18 -42.20 -33.46
CA ALA A 341 -26.68 -40.85 -33.76
C ALA A 341 -27.51 -40.26 -32.60
N GLY A 342 -28.36 -41.10 -31.96
CA GLY A 342 -29.15 -40.69 -30.80
C GLY A 342 -28.31 -40.37 -29.57
N ALA A 343 -27.29 -41.19 -29.28
CA ALA A 343 -26.38 -40.94 -28.17
C ALA A 343 -25.53 -39.68 -28.38
N ARG A 344 -24.99 -39.47 -29.60
CA ARG A 344 -24.28 -38.25 -29.98
C ARG A 344 -25.14 -37.00 -29.81
N ALA A 345 -26.39 -37.04 -30.28
CA ALA A 345 -27.31 -35.91 -30.13
C ALA A 345 -27.62 -35.63 -28.65
N GLY A 346 -27.95 -36.67 -27.87
CA GLY A 346 -28.23 -36.54 -26.44
C GLY A 346 -27.06 -35.94 -25.65
N ILE A 347 -25.85 -36.48 -25.87
CA ILE A 347 -24.63 -36.00 -25.20
C ILE A 347 -24.24 -34.60 -25.68
N PHE A 348 -24.45 -34.25 -26.95
CA PHE A 348 -24.23 -32.89 -27.44
C PHE A 348 -25.10 -31.88 -26.72
N PHE A 349 -26.42 -32.11 -26.64
CA PHE A 349 -27.34 -31.19 -25.97
C PHE A 349 -27.13 -31.14 -24.46
N ALA A 350 -26.83 -32.28 -23.82
CA ALA A 350 -26.43 -32.30 -22.42
C ALA A 350 -25.18 -31.44 -22.21
N SER A 351 -24.12 -31.66 -23.00
CA SER A 351 -22.87 -30.89 -22.91
C SER A 351 -23.10 -29.40 -23.14
N LEU A 352 -23.93 -29.02 -24.12
CA LEU A 352 -24.28 -27.62 -24.38
C LEU A 352 -24.93 -26.94 -23.15
N VAL A 353 -25.87 -27.62 -22.51
CA VAL A 353 -26.52 -27.12 -21.29
C VAL A 353 -25.50 -26.99 -20.16
N PHE A 354 -24.63 -27.99 -19.96
CA PHE A 354 -23.57 -27.94 -18.95
C PHE A 354 -22.51 -26.85 -19.24
N VAL A 355 -22.18 -26.55 -20.50
CA VAL A 355 -21.29 -25.44 -20.90
C VAL A 355 -21.93 -24.10 -20.50
N PHE A 356 -23.19 -23.88 -20.90
CA PHE A 356 -23.93 -22.68 -20.49
C PHE A 356 -24.01 -22.54 -18.97
N GLY A 357 -24.30 -23.65 -18.27
CA GLY A 357 -24.31 -23.69 -16.82
C GLY A 357 -22.97 -23.32 -16.19
N THR A 358 -21.87 -23.78 -16.79
CA THR A 358 -20.50 -23.51 -16.34
C THR A 358 -20.14 -22.04 -16.51
N PHE A 359 -20.39 -21.45 -17.69
CA PHE A 359 -20.18 -20.02 -17.92
C PHE A 359 -20.96 -19.17 -16.92
N ALA A 360 -22.24 -19.50 -16.73
CA ALA A 360 -23.06 -18.78 -15.78
C ALA A 360 -22.57 -18.89 -14.33
N THR A 361 -22.11 -20.08 -13.90
CA THR A 361 -21.44 -20.21 -12.59
C THR A 361 -20.18 -19.36 -12.54
N ASN A 362 -19.36 -19.39 -13.59
CA ASN A 362 -18.09 -18.68 -13.67
C ASN A 362 -18.28 -17.17 -13.45
N PHE A 363 -19.32 -16.60 -14.08
CA PHE A 363 -19.59 -15.17 -13.93
C PHE A 363 -19.99 -14.79 -12.51
N GLY A 364 -20.90 -15.56 -11.90
CA GLY A 364 -21.49 -15.20 -10.61
C GLY A 364 -20.62 -15.54 -9.41
N ALA A 365 -19.87 -16.62 -9.51
CA ALA A 365 -19.03 -17.11 -8.43
C ALA A 365 -17.61 -16.55 -8.48
N ASN A 366 -17.10 -16.16 -9.66
CA ASN A 366 -15.67 -15.86 -9.84
C ASN A 366 -15.42 -14.48 -10.46
N SER A 367 -15.87 -14.22 -11.69
CA SER A 367 -15.50 -12.96 -12.38
C SER A 367 -16.14 -11.73 -11.74
N ILE A 368 -17.43 -11.78 -11.40
CA ILE A 368 -18.12 -10.65 -10.75
C ILE A 368 -17.52 -10.36 -9.38
N PRO A 369 -17.35 -11.36 -8.49
CA PRO A 369 -16.70 -11.15 -7.19
C PRO A 369 -15.29 -10.61 -7.29
N PHE A 370 -14.47 -11.13 -8.21
CA PHE A 370 -13.15 -10.56 -8.50
C PHE A 370 -13.27 -9.12 -9.00
N GLY A 371 -14.24 -8.84 -9.87
CA GLY A 371 -14.56 -7.49 -10.32
C GLY A 371 -14.86 -6.54 -9.16
N ALA A 372 -15.69 -6.98 -8.21
CA ALA A 372 -15.97 -6.25 -6.99
C ALA A 372 -14.71 -6.06 -6.15
N ASP A 373 -13.89 -7.09 -5.93
CA ASP A 373 -12.60 -6.97 -5.22
C ASP A 373 -11.69 -5.90 -5.81
N MET A 374 -11.60 -5.86 -7.14
CA MET A 374 -10.80 -4.86 -7.85
C MET A 374 -11.29 -3.44 -7.62
N THR A 375 -12.59 -3.22 -7.46
CA THR A 375 -13.12 -1.90 -7.06
C THR A 375 -12.70 -1.51 -5.64
N GLY A 376 -12.47 -2.48 -4.75
CA GLY A 376 -11.98 -2.23 -3.40
C GLY A 376 -10.46 -2.02 -3.33
N LEU A 377 -9.68 -2.81 -4.07
CA LEU A 377 -8.21 -2.76 -4.08
C LEU A 377 -7.65 -1.59 -4.90
N LEU A 378 -8.27 -1.29 -6.04
CA LEU A 378 -7.83 -0.25 -6.98
C LEU A 378 -9.00 0.66 -7.38
N PRO A 379 -9.68 1.31 -6.41
CA PRO A 379 -10.92 2.06 -6.64
C PRO A 379 -10.78 3.17 -7.69
N LYS A 380 -9.60 3.79 -7.78
CA LYS A 380 -9.31 4.85 -8.75
C LYS A 380 -9.29 4.38 -10.20
N TRP A 381 -9.06 3.08 -10.47
CA TRP A 381 -8.74 2.58 -11.80
C TRP A 381 -9.70 1.48 -12.29
N LEU A 382 -10.16 0.63 -11.38
CA LEU A 382 -10.92 -0.57 -11.73
C LEU A 382 -12.39 -0.43 -11.36
N THR A 383 -13.24 -0.70 -12.35
CA THR A 383 -14.68 -0.95 -12.22
C THR A 383 -14.92 -2.46 -12.20
N ILE A 384 -16.12 -2.93 -11.81
CA ILE A 384 -16.46 -4.36 -11.81
C ILE A 384 -16.21 -4.96 -13.20
N ARG A 385 -16.60 -4.27 -14.28
CA ARG A 385 -16.39 -4.72 -15.65
C ARG A 385 -14.91 -4.84 -16.01
N ARG A 386 -14.09 -3.85 -15.65
CA ARG A 386 -12.63 -3.90 -15.89
C ARG A 386 -11.98 -5.03 -15.10
N GLY A 387 -12.42 -5.22 -13.85
CA GLY A 387 -11.96 -6.33 -13.02
C GLY A 387 -12.37 -7.70 -13.59
N GLN A 388 -13.59 -7.86 -14.12
CA GLN A 388 -14.00 -9.10 -14.80
C GLN A 388 -13.09 -9.46 -15.98
N VAL A 389 -12.74 -8.47 -16.81
CA VAL A 389 -11.78 -8.66 -17.92
C VAL A 389 -10.41 -9.07 -17.40
N LEU A 390 -9.93 -8.41 -16.34
CA LEU A 390 -8.66 -8.76 -15.70
C LEU A 390 -8.69 -10.19 -15.14
N CYS A 391 -9.80 -10.61 -14.53
CA CYS A 391 -10.01 -11.99 -14.06
C CYS A 391 -9.83 -13.00 -15.20
N ALA A 392 -10.46 -12.72 -16.35
CA ALA A 392 -10.37 -13.59 -17.51
C ALA A 392 -8.94 -13.75 -18.03
N VAL A 393 -8.14 -12.68 -18.03
CA VAL A 393 -6.72 -12.73 -18.42
C VAL A 393 -5.90 -13.52 -17.39
N LEU A 394 -6.05 -13.20 -16.10
CA LEU A 394 -5.30 -13.86 -15.03
C LEU A 394 -5.67 -15.35 -14.87
N GLY A 395 -6.90 -15.74 -15.20
CA GLY A 395 -7.37 -17.13 -15.16
C GLY A 395 -6.59 -18.05 -16.09
N ILE A 396 -6.01 -17.53 -17.18
CA ILE A 396 -5.12 -18.30 -18.07
C ILE A 396 -3.80 -18.62 -17.36
N VAL A 397 -3.26 -17.65 -16.60
CA VAL A 397 -1.95 -17.74 -15.93
C VAL A 397 -1.94 -18.82 -14.85
N VAL A 398 -3.10 -19.13 -14.26
CA VAL A 398 -3.24 -20.16 -13.21
C VAL A 398 -2.91 -21.58 -13.69
N GLN A 399 -3.02 -21.87 -15.00
CA GLN A 399 -2.85 -23.23 -15.54
C GLN A 399 -3.77 -24.26 -14.83
N PRO A 400 -5.10 -24.08 -14.91
CA PRO A 400 -6.08 -24.83 -14.10
C PRO A 400 -6.02 -26.35 -14.27
N TRP A 401 -5.50 -26.86 -15.39
CA TRP A 401 -5.30 -28.29 -15.62
C TRP A 401 -4.34 -28.94 -14.62
N GLN A 402 -3.40 -28.20 -14.04
CA GLN A 402 -2.51 -28.71 -12.99
C GLN A 402 -3.27 -29.06 -11.71
N LEU A 403 -4.28 -28.25 -11.35
CA LEU A 403 -5.13 -28.46 -10.17
C LEU A 403 -6.21 -29.53 -10.39
N MET A 404 -6.49 -29.85 -11.65
CA MET A 404 -7.55 -30.78 -12.07
C MET A 404 -7.01 -32.13 -12.55
N ALA A 405 -5.73 -32.44 -12.30
CA ALA A 405 -5.09 -33.66 -12.79
C ALA A 405 -5.77 -34.95 -12.30
N ASN A 406 -6.30 -34.97 -11.07
CA ASN A 406 -7.06 -36.10 -10.51
C ASN A 406 -7.97 -35.65 -9.35
N ALA A 407 -8.87 -36.54 -8.90
CA ALA A 407 -9.84 -36.26 -7.84
C ALA A 407 -9.19 -35.89 -6.50
N SER A 408 -8.05 -36.50 -6.17
CA SER A 408 -7.32 -36.19 -4.93
C SER A 408 -6.77 -34.78 -4.97
N ALA A 409 -6.10 -34.39 -6.06
CA ALA A 409 -5.59 -33.03 -6.25
C ALA A 409 -6.70 -31.98 -6.17
N PHE A 410 -7.86 -32.27 -6.78
CA PHE A 410 -9.04 -31.40 -6.69
C PHE A 410 -9.54 -31.25 -5.25
N LEU A 411 -9.67 -32.35 -4.49
CA LEU A 411 -10.09 -32.30 -3.08
C LEU A 411 -9.06 -31.61 -2.17
N SER A 412 -7.76 -31.83 -2.39
CA SER A 412 -6.69 -31.13 -1.66
C SER A 412 -6.74 -29.63 -1.93
N PHE A 413 -6.97 -29.22 -3.19
CA PHE A 413 -7.22 -27.82 -3.52
C PHE A 413 -8.43 -27.27 -2.75
N LEU A 414 -9.59 -27.95 -2.77
CA LEU A 414 -10.78 -27.53 -2.03
C LEU A 414 -10.52 -27.35 -0.53
N GLY A 415 -9.79 -28.29 0.09
CA GLY A 415 -9.44 -28.18 1.51
C GLY A 415 -8.48 -27.02 1.81
N SER A 416 -7.55 -26.73 0.90
CA SER A 416 -6.45 -25.81 1.16
C SER A 416 -6.85 -24.35 1.35
N TYR A 417 -7.76 -23.82 0.53
CA TYR A 417 -8.19 -22.42 0.67
C TYR A 417 -9.35 -22.27 1.67
N SER A 418 -10.09 -23.36 1.93
CA SER A 418 -11.24 -23.36 2.84
C SER A 418 -10.88 -22.94 4.26
N ILE A 419 -9.69 -23.33 4.73
CA ILE A 419 -9.20 -22.98 6.08
C ILE A 419 -8.90 -21.47 6.23
N PHE A 420 -8.79 -20.73 5.13
CA PHE A 420 -8.61 -19.27 5.12
C PHE A 420 -9.94 -18.52 4.94
N MET A 421 -10.87 -19.11 4.18
CA MET A 421 -12.18 -18.51 3.90
C MET A 421 -13.17 -18.65 5.05
N ALA A 422 -13.14 -19.77 5.79
CA ALA A 422 -14.07 -20.00 6.89
C ALA A 422 -13.86 -19.02 8.05
N PRO A 423 -12.62 -18.76 8.53
CA PRO A 423 -12.31 -17.69 9.48
C PRO A 423 -12.82 -16.32 9.05
N LEU A 424 -12.71 -16.00 7.76
CA LEU A 424 -13.13 -14.72 7.20
C LEU A 424 -14.65 -14.55 7.32
N CYS A 425 -15.44 -15.56 6.94
CA CYS A 425 -16.89 -15.57 7.15
C CYS A 425 -17.25 -15.42 8.63
N ALA A 426 -16.55 -16.15 9.51
CA ALA A 426 -16.78 -16.11 10.95
C ALA A 426 -16.59 -14.69 11.51
N VAL A 427 -15.47 -14.03 11.23
CA VAL A 427 -15.18 -12.69 11.74
C VAL A 427 -16.24 -11.68 11.28
N ILE A 428 -16.67 -11.74 10.00
CA ILE A 428 -17.70 -10.83 9.48
C ILE A 428 -19.07 -11.07 10.14
N ILE A 429 -19.48 -12.33 10.28
CA ILE A 429 -20.77 -12.69 10.88
C ILE A 429 -20.81 -12.28 12.36
N ILE A 430 -19.75 -12.58 13.11
CA ILE A 430 -19.70 -12.25 14.54
C ILE A 430 -19.58 -10.74 14.75
N ASP A 431 -18.81 -10.02 13.92
CA ASP A 431 -18.77 -8.55 13.98
C ASP A 431 -20.14 -7.92 13.76
N TYR A 432 -20.89 -8.41 12.76
CA TYR A 432 -22.26 -7.95 12.53
C TYR A 432 -23.15 -8.19 13.75
N ILE A 433 -23.06 -9.36 14.40
CA ILE A 433 -23.83 -9.67 15.62
C ILE A 433 -23.39 -8.78 16.79
N SER A 434 -22.08 -8.61 17.01
CA SER A 434 -21.52 -7.80 18.09
C SER A 434 -21.87 -6.31 17.96
N ARG A 435 -22.10 -5.83 16.73
CA ARG A 435 -22.59 -4.47 16.44
C ARG A 435 -24.12 -4.33 16.48
N LYS A 436 -24.84 -5.40 16.86
CA LYS A 436 -26.29 -5.53 16.71
C LYS A 436 -26.78 -5.20 15.29
N GLY A 437 -26.00 -5.55 14.28
CA GLY A 437 -26.30 -5.32 12.87
C GLY A 437 -26.20 -3.87 12.41
N ASN A 438 -25.64 -2.95 13.21
CA ASN A 438 -25.50 -1.54 12.85
C ASN A 438 -24.15 -1.26 12.16
N ILE A 439 -24.20 -0.74 10.93
CA ILE A 439 -23.05 -0.31 10.12
C ILE A 439 -23.32 1.13 9.66
N HIS A 440 -22.39 2.03 9.93
CA HIS A 440 -22.45 3.41 9.46
C HIS A 440 -21.81 3.51 8.07
N VAL A 441 -22.63 3.51 7.03
CA VAL A 441 -22.19 3.35 5.63
C VAL A 441 -21.22 4.45 5.18
N PRO A 442 -21.45 5.75 5.46
CA PRO A 442 -20.51 6.81 5.08
C PRO A 442 -19.09 6.56 5.60
N SER A 443 -18.95 6.11 6.85
CA SER A 443 -17.64 5.82 7.44
C SER A 443 -16.87 4.70 6.73
N CYS A 444 -17.52 3.84 5.95
CA CYS A 444 -16.83 2.82 5.14
C CYS A 444 -16.12 3.39 3.90
N TYR A 445 -16.36 4.67 3.56
CA TYR A 445 -15.77 5.37 2.42
C TYR A 445 -14.90 6.56 2.83
N ILE A 446 -14.68 6.75 4.14
CA ILE A 446 -13.91 7.86 4.69
C ILE A 446 -12.70 7.28 5.43
N GLY A 447 -11.50 7.44 4.85
CA GLY A 447 -10.25 6.95 5.44
C GLY A 447 -9.66 7.84 6.53
N ALA A 448 -10.49 8.64 7.22
CA ALA A 448 -10.03 9.53 8.28
C ALA A 448 -9.62 8.74 9.53
N LYS A 449 -8.52 9.15 10.18
CA LYS A 449 -8.04 8.56 11.45
C LYS A 449 -9.09 8.56 12.57
N THR A 450 -10.02 9.51 12.55
CA THR A 450 -11.12 9.64 13.51
C THR A 450 -12.34 8.79 13.17
N GLY A 451 -12.37 8.18 11.97
CA GLY A 451 -13.47 7.36 11.50
C GLY A 451 -13.60 6.06 12.30
N ILE A 452 -14.84 5.59 12.49
CA ILE A 452 -15.12 4.42 13.34
C ILE A 452 -14.53 3.10 12.80
N TYR A 453 -14.20 3.04 11.52
CA TYR A 453 -13.55 1.90 10.86
C TYR A 453 -12.06 2.12 10.60
N TRP A 454 -11.47 3.14 11.19
CA TRP A 454 -10.02 3.30 11.17
C TRP A 454 -9.32 2.33 12.14
N PHE A 455 -9.96 1.99 13.27
CA PHE A 455 -9.36 1.13 14.32
C PHE A 455 -7.93 1.59 14.70
N TRP A 456 -6.94 0.69 14.75
CA TRP A 456 -5.55 1.02 15.04
C TRP A 456 -4.73 1.01 13.73
N SER A 457 -4.37 2.21 13.25
CA SER A 457 -3.64 2.43 12.00
C SER A 457 -4.32 1.85 10.75
N GLY A 458 -5.65 1.94 10.67
CA GLY A 458 -6.44 1.42 9.55
C GLY A 458 -6.70 -0.09 9.61
N VAL A 459 -6.30 -0.78 10.68
CA VAL A 459 -6.43 -2.24 10.84
C VAL A 459 -7.14 -2.57 12.15
N ASN A 460 -8.13 -3.45 12.06
CA ASN A 460 -8.71 -4.12 13.22
C ASN A 460 -7.84 -5.33 13.60
N TRP A 461 -6.96 -5.16 14.59
CA TRP A 461 -6.02 -6.20 15.01
C TRP A 461 -6.66 -7.36 15.77
N TYR A 462 -7.81 -7.16 16.42
CA TYR A 462 -8.54 -8.28 17.02
C TYR A 462 -9.24 -9.12 15.94
N GLY A 463 -9.74 -8.49 14.86
CA GLY A 463 -10.18 -9.19 13.65
C GLY A 463 -9.07 -10.01 13.00
N ALA A 464 -7.89 -9.40 12.84
CA ALA A 464 -6.72 -10.08 12.29
C ALA A 464 -6.25 -11.23 13.18
N ALA A 465 -6.20 -11.04 14.50
CA ALA A 465 -5.80 -12.08 15.44
C ALA A 465 -6.80 -13.25 15.45
N ALA A 466 -8.10 -12.98 15.46
CA ALA A 466 -9.13 -14.02 15.41
C ALA A 466 -9.04 -14.83 14.10
N TRP A 467 -8.83 -14.16 12.97
CA TRP A 467 -8.63 -14.83 11.69
C TRP A 467 -7.35 -15.70 11.68
N LEU A 468 -6.24 -15.15 12.15
CA LEU A 468 -4.94 -15.83 12.18
C LEU A 468 -4.97 -17.08 13.07
N LEU A 469 -5.50 -16.93 14.29
CA LEU A 469 -5.56 -18.02 15.26
C LEU A 469 -6.50 -19.15 14.79
N GLY A 470 -7.64 -18.81 14.18
CA GLY A 470 -8.51 -19.82 13.58
C GLY A 470 -7.86 -20.53 12.40
N THR A 471 -7.27 -19.79 11.47
CA THR A 471 -6.57 -20.35 10.29
C THR A 471 -5.44 -21.30 10.71
N THR A 472 -4.68 -20.94 11.74
CA THR A 472 -3.54 -21.74 12.24
C THR A 472 -3.95 -23.16 12.64
N MET A 473 -5.19 -23.38 13.09
CA MET A 473 -5.70 -24.70 13.41
C MET A 473 -5.79 -25.64 12.20
N GLY A 474 -5.92 -25.09 10.99
CA GLY A 474 -5.99 -25.86 9.74
C GLY A 474 -4.62 -26.13 9.09
N ILE A 475 -3.58 -25.37 9.45
CA ILE A 475 -2.26 -25.41 8.78
C ILE A 475 -1.54 -26.76 8.92
N PRO A 476 -1.44 -27.39 10.12
CA PRO A 476 -0.79 -28.70 10.24
C PRO A 476 -1.43 -29.75 9.33
N GLY A 477 -2.76 -29.71 9.24
CA GLY A 477 -3.55 -30.55 8.35
C GLY A 477 -3.24 -30.35 6.87
N LEU A 478 -3.07 -29.10 6.44
CA LEU A 478 -2.68 -28.73 5.08
C LEU A 478 -1.28 -29.24 4.75
N ILE A 479 -0.32 -29.09 5.67
CA ILE A 479 1.04 -29.65 5.49
C ILE A 479 0.95 -31.17 5.28
N GLY A 480 0.11 -31.85 6.07
CA GLY A 480 -0.11 -33.28 5.94
C GLY A 480 -0.79 -33.77 4.66
N GLN A 481 -1.40 -32.89 3.86
CA GLN A 481 -1.91 -33.26 2.53
C GLN A 481 -0.77 -33.54 1.56
N TYR A 482 0.33 -32.79 1.68
CA TYR A 482 1.50 -32.93 0.82
C TYR A 482 2.56 -33.84 1.47
N GLU A 483 2.63 -33.85 2.79
CA GLU A 483 3.64 -34.58 3.56
C GLU A 483 3.01 -35.43 4.69
N PRO A 484 2.30 -36.53 4.33
CA PRO A 484 1.47 -37.27 5.29
C PRO A 484 2.23 -37.91 6.46
N GLN A 485 3.54 -38.10 6.32
CA GLN A 485 4.40 -38.72 7.34
C GLN A 485 4.87 -37.71 8.41
N MET A 486 4.80 -36.41 8.14
CA MET A 486 5.30 -35.37 9.05
C MET A 486 4.34 -34.99 10.17
N ILE A 487 3.07 -35.43 10.11
CA ILE A 487 2.03 -34.97 11.03
C ILE A 487 1.33 -36.11 11.77
N SER A 488 0.88 -35.80 12.99
CA SER A 488 0.11 -36.73 13.82
C SER A 488 -1.26 -37.05 13.21
N SER A 489 -1.83 -38.18 13.60
CA SER A 489 -3.21 -38.54 13.22
C SER A 489 -4.24 -37.51 13.69
N ALA A 490 -3.98 -36.83 14.82
CA ALA A 490 -4.83 -35.75 15.31
C ALA A 490 -4.89 -34.56 14.33
N ALA A 491 -3.73 -34.14 13.79
CA ALA A 491 -3.67 -33.06 12.80
C ALA A 491 -4.39 -33.43 11.48
N LYS A 492 -4.33 -34.71 11.07
CA LYS A 492 -5.10 -35.22 9.93
C LYS A 492 -6.61 -35.09 10.17
N TYR A 493 -7.07 -35.47 11.35
CA TYR A 493 -8.48 -35.38 11.73
C TYR A 493 -8.98 -33.93 11.87
N MET A 494 -8.17 -33.04 12.44
CA MET A 494 -8.46 -31.60 12.48
C MET A 494 -8.67 -31.02 11.07
N TYR A 495 -7.88 -31.46 10.09
CA TYR A 495 -8.06 -31.04 8.70
C TYR A 495 -9.36 -31.53 8.07
N MET A 496 -9.81 -32.74 8.43
CA MET A 496 -11.08 -33.30 7.94
C MET A 496 -12.29 -32.49 8.44
N MET A 497 -12.14 -31.71 9.50
CA MET A 497 -13.12 -30.72 9.96
C MET A 497 -12.71 -29.26 9.65
N GLY A 498 -11.74 -29.05 8.77
CA GLY A 498 -10.99 -27.80 8.63
C GLY A 498 -11.86 -26.54 8.52
N TRP A 499 -12.90 -26.55 7.68
CA TRP A 499 -13.79 -25.41 7.52
C TRP A 499 -14.53 -25.09 8.82
N LEU A 500 -15.18 -26.08 9.45
CA LEU A 500 -15.96 -25.87 10.68
C LEU A 500 -15.05 -25.51 11.85
N LEU A 501 -13.92 -26.20 12.00
CA LEU A 501 -12.95 -25.92 13.06
C LEU A 501 -12.46 -24.47 12.98
N THR A 502 -11.94 -24.08 11.81
CA THR A 502 -11.38 -22.73 11.62
C THR A 502 -12.46 -21.65 11.73
N PHE A 503 -13.68 -21.89 11.24
CA PHE A 503 -14.84 -21.02 11.44
C PHE A 503 -15.16 -20.80 12.93
N PHE A 504 -15.43 -21.88 13.68
CA PHE A 504 -15.84 -21.78 15.07
C PHE A 504 -14.72 -21.24 15.96
N THR A 505 -13.47 -21.62 15.72
CA THR A 505 -12.33 -21.05 16.45
C THR A 505 -12.24 -19.54 16.24
N SER A 506 -12.27 -19.05 15.00
CA SER A 506 -12.27 -17.60 14.75
C SER A 506 -13.49 -16.90 15.32
N ALA A 507 -14.68 -17.50 15.20
CA ALA A 507 -15.92 -16.94 15.72
C ALA A 507 -15.88 -16.76 17.24
N ILE A 508 -15.43 -17.80 17.97
CA ILE A 508 -15.29 -17.78 19.42
C ILE A 508 -14.25 -16.74 19.85
N ILE A 509 -13.07 -16.75 19.22
CA ILE A 509 -12.00 -15.80 19.56
C ILE A 509 -12.45 -14.37 19.32
N TYR A 510 -13.05 -14.08 18.16
CA TYR A 510 -13.53 -12.73 17.85
C TYR A 510 -14.63 -12.30 18.83
N TYR A 511 -15.60 -13.18 19.11
CA TYR A 511 -16.67 -12.89 20.08
C TYR A 511 -16.10 -12.56 21.46
N ILE A 512 -15.21 -13.40 21.99
CA ILE A 512 -14.54 -13.18 23.28
C ILE A 512 -13.81 -11.84 23.27
N MET A 513 -13.05 -11.53 22.22
CA MET A 513 -12.37 -10.24 22.10
C MET A 513 -13.35 -9.06 22.13
N THR A 514 -14.52 -9.16 21.49
CA THR A 514 -15.54 -8.10 21.53
C THR A 514 -16.22 -7.92 22.89
N LEU A 515 -16.15 -8.91 23.79
CA LEU A 515 -16.62 -8.76 25.18
C LEU A 515 -15.71 -7.85 26.00
N PHE A 516 -14.39 -7.90 25.74
CA PHE A 516 -13.39 -7.06 26.41
C PHE A 516 -13.18 -5.72 25.73
N ILE A 517 -13.23 -5.70 24.40
CA ILE A 517 -13.03 -4.52 23.56
C ILE A 517 -14.33 -4.28 22.78
N LYS A 518 -15.21 -3.44 23.34
CA LYS A 518 -16.50 -3.15 22.69
C LYS A 518 -16.27 -2.41 21.38
N PRO A 519 -16.79 -2.89 20.23
CA PRO A 519 -16.63 -2.21 18.96
C PRO A 519 -17.37 -0.87 19.01
N ARG A 520 -16.74 0.19 18.48
CA ARG A 520 -17.44 1.47 18.29
C ARG A 520 -18.45 1.33 17.16
N ILE A 521 -19.73 1.53 17.48
CA ILE A 521 -20.85 1.29 16.54
C ILE A 521 -21.26 2.58 15.83
N PHE A 522 -21.39 3.68 16.58
CA PHE A 522 -21.79 4.98 16.06
C PHE A 522 -20.60 5.96 16.01
N PRO A 523 -20.59 6.89 15.04
CA PRO A 523 -19.60 7.96 14.96
C PRO A 523 -19.68 8.92 16.17
N PRO A 524 -18.62 9.70 16.42
CA PRO A 524 -18.65 10.76 17.43
C PRO A 524 -19.86 11.70 17.26
N GLY A 525 -20.57 12.00 18.34
CA GLY A 525 -21.77 12.85 18.35
C GLY A 525 -23.09 12.09 18.27
N TYR A 526 -23.05 10.77 18.05
CA TYR A 526 -24.23 9.90 17.96
C TYR A 526 -24.22 8.79 19.01
N GLU A 527 -23.41 8.92 20.06
CA GLU A 527 -23.27 7.91 21.13
C GLU A 527 -24.59 7.60 21.85
N ASP A 528 -25.50 8.57 21.95
CA ASP A 528 -26.80 8.42 22.60
C ASP A 528 -27.85 7.71 21.72
N THR A 529 -27.49 7.36 20.48
CA THR A 529 -28.39 6.64 19.56
C THR A 529 -28.80 5.29 20.17
N PRO A 530 -30.11 4.94 20.15
CA PRO A 530 -30.58 3.67 20.70
C PRO A 530 -29.88 2.47 20.08
N LEU A 531 -29.18 1.69 20.90
CA LEU A 531 -28.50 0.47 20.45
C LEU A 531 -29.49 -0.70 20.28
N GLN A 532 -30.30 -0.61 19.22
CA GLN A 532 -31.26 -1.63 18.78
C GLN A 532 -30.73 -2.43 17.59
N TRP A 533 -31.31 -3.60 17.34
CA TRP A 533 -30.90 -4.45 16.23
C TRP A 533 -31.22 -3.79 14.88
N GLU A 534 -30.19 -3.53 14.08
CA GLU A 534 -30.28 -2.93 12.74
C GLU A 534 -30.99 -1.57 12.70
N TRP A 535 -30.85 -0.78 13.76
CA TRP A 535 -31.40 0.56 13.82
C TRP A 535 -30.97 1.42 12.62
N LEU A 536 -29.68 1.42 12.27
CA LEU A 536 -29.14 2.16 11.12
C LEU A 536 -29.62 1.64 9.75
N ALA A 537 -30.07 0.38 9.65
CA ALA A 537 -30.51 -0.18 8.38
C ALA A 537 -32.01 -0.03 8.12
N ASN A 538 -32.80 0.27 9.15
CA ASN A 538 -34.26 0.30 9.07
C ASN A 538 -34.80 1.72 8.87
N GLU A 539 -36.10 1.84 8.62
CA GLU A 539 -36.81 3.12 8.44
C GLU A 539 -36.24 4.00 7.32
N GLY A 540 -35.66 3.37 6.28
CA GLY A 540 -35.10 4.08 5.13
C GLY A 540 -33.71 4.68 5.34
N ARG A 541 -33.08 4.48 6.51
CA ARG A 541 -31.75 5.01 6.82
C ARG A 541 -30.62 4.36 6.02
N GLU A 542 -30.70 3.05 5.77
CA GLU A 542 -29.71 2.31 4.97
C GLU A 542 -28.24 2.54 5.33
N GLY A 543 -27.96 2.84 6.60
CA GLY A 543 -26.62 3.13 7.13
C GLY A 543 -26.25 4.61 7.25
N PHE A 544 -27.18 5.52 6.96
CA PHE A 544 -27.04 6.97 7.04
C PHE A 544 -27.88 7.54 8.21
N PHE A 545 -27.40 8.61 8.82
CA PHE A 545 -28.22 9.47 9.68
C PHE A 545 -28.98 10.52 8.84
N ASP A 546 -30.01 11.13 9.45
CA ASP A 546 -30.80 12.16 8.80
C ASP A 546 -29.90 13.33 8.33
N GLY A 547 -29.97 13.67 7.04
CA GLY A 547 -29.13 14.69 6.40
C GLY A 547 -27.98 14.13 5.57
N GLU A 548 -27.35 13.02 5.99
CA GLU A 548 -26.14 12.49 5.34
C GLU A 548 -26.38 11.94 3.92
N ALA A 549 -27.58 11.43 3.65
CA ALA A 549 -27.93 10.81 2.36
C ALA A 549 -28.08 11.81 1.19
N ASN A 550 -28.25 13.11 1.47
CA ASN A 550 -28.53 14.14 0.46
C ASN A 550 -27.32 14.98 0.05
N GLY A 551 -26.10 14.57 0.45
CA GLY A 551 -24.88 15.31 0.11
C GLY A 551 -24.78 16.70 0.75
N ARG A 552 -25.60 16.98 1.77
CA ARG A 552 -25.54 18.19 2.58
C ARG A 552 -25.15 17.77 3.99
N GLU A 553 -24.01 18.26 4.45
CA GLU A 553 -23.50 18.12 5.82
C GLU A 553 -23.34 16.66 6.28
N ILE A 554 -22.19 16.07 5.99
CA ILE A 554 -21.66 15.02 6.86
C ILE A 554 -21.12 15.75 8.09
N PHE A 555 -21.73 15.50 9.24
CA PHE A 555 -21.44 16.13 10.53
C PHE A 555 -19.92 16.19 10.82
N ALA A 556 -19.35 17.38 10.61
CA ALA A 556 -18.34 17.93 11.49
C ALA A 556 -19.07 18.49 12.71
N PRO A 557 -18.61 18.30 13.95
CA PRO A 557 -19.22 18.97 15.09
C PRO A 557 -19.19 20.48 14.86
N ALA A 558 -20.33 21.11 15.12
CA ALA A 558 -20.62 22.51 14.83
C ALA A 558 -19.49 23.45 15.27
N THR A 559 -18.93 24.15 14.30
CA THR A 559 -18.29 25.45 14.51
C THR A 559 -19.42 26.48 14.64
N PRO A 560 -19.41 27.39 15.64
CA PRO A 560 -20.44 28.42 15.75
C PRO A 560 -20.36 29.38 14.54
N PRO A 561 -21.47 30.08 14.22
CA PRO A 561 -21.59 30.82 12.96
C PRO A 561 -20.54 31.92 12.89
N SER A 562 -19.84 31.96 11.74
CA SER A 562 -19.06 33.11 11.32
C SER A 562 -20.00 34.31 11.26
N THR A 563 -19.84 35.23 12.20
CA THR A 563 -20.30 36.60 12.02
C THR A 563 -19.31 37.25 11.06
N ASP A 564 -19.87 37.83 10.01
CA ASP A 564 -19.15 38.72 9.10
C ASP A 564 -18.42 39.79 9.91
N VAL A 565 -17.10 39.64 10.05
CA VAL A 565 -16.18 40.72 10.42
C VAL A 565 -14.87 40.47 9.68
N GLU A 566 -14.70 41.23 8.60
CA GLU A 566 -13.44 41.72 8.01
C GLU A 566 -12.30 40.71 7.75
N GLU A 567 -12.06 40.47 6.47
CA GLU A 567 -10.74 40.20 5.90
C GLU A 567 -9.67 41.14 6.50
N PHE A 568 -8.83 40.64 7.41
CA PHE A 568 -7.49 41.16 7.67
C PHE A 568 -6.53 40.06 8.17
N ASN A 569 -5.75 39.49 7.24
CA ASN A 569 -4.29 39.35 7.34
C ASN A 569 -3.62 38.57 8.51
N MET A 570 -4.15 37.41 8.98
CA MET A 570 -3.42 36.55 9.96
C MET A 570 -2.82 35.24 9.40
N ALA A 571 -3.46 34.59 8.41
CA ALA A 571 -3.02 33.27 7.93
C ALA A 571 -1.71 33.31 7.12
N SER A 572 -1.34 34.46 6.54
CA SER A 572 -0.09 34.66 5.79
C SER A 572 1.15 34.79 6.67
N ASP A 573 1.00 35.08 7.97
CA ASP A 573 2.12 35.50 8.82
C ASP A 573 2.76 34.35 9.60
N LEU A 574 2.03 33.25 9.88
CA LEU A 574 2.56 32.16 10.72
C LEU A 574 3.74 31.41 10.08
N CYS A 575 3.72 31.18 8.76
CA CYS A 575 4.85 30.55 8.05
C CYS A 575 6.15 31.39 8.12
N ARG A 576 6.05 32.70 8.37
CA ARG A 576 7.21 33.62 8.51
C ARG A 576 7.88 33.54 9.87
N LEU A 577 7.22 32.99 10.90
CA LEU A 577 7.76 32.84 12.25
C LEU A 577 8.86 31.77 12.33
N THR A 578 9.97 32.05 13.00
CA THR A 578 11.02 31.07 13.32
C THR A 578 10.48 29.88 14.13
N ALA A 579 11.21 28.77 14.16
CA ALA A 579 10.78 27.58 14.89
C ALA A 579 10.57 27.85 16.39
N THR A 580 11.42 28.68 16.98
CA THR A 580 11.31 29.09 18.38
C THR A 580 10.12 30.01 18.64
N GLU A 581 9.83 30.96 17.74
CA GLU A 581 8.65 31.83 17.84
C GLU A 581 7.33 31.07 17.74
N ILE A 582 7.19 30.20 16.72
CA ILE A 582 5.96 29.41 16.56
C ILE A 582 5.79 28.40 17.70
N LEU A 583 6.86 27.79 18.19
CA LEU A 583 6.82 26.92 19.36
C LEU A 583 6.33 27.66 20.61
N ALA A 584 6.78 28.90 20.84
CA ALA A 584 6.31 29.71 21.96
C ALA A 584 4.80 29.97 21.87
N LYS A 585 4.29 30.32 20.67
CA LYS A 585 2.86 30.53 20.43
C LYS A 585 2.02 29.26 20.62
N ILE A 586 2.51 28.11 20.12
CA ILE A 586 1.85 26.81 20.31
C ILE A 586 1.83 26.42 21.79
N LYS A 587 2.93 26.64 22.52
CA LYS A 587 2.99 26.36 23.98
C LYS A 587 2.05 27.27 24.78
N ALA A 588 1.91 28.52 24.38
CA ALA A 588 0.95 29.47 24.97
C ALA A 588 -0.51 29.19 24.55
N ASN A 589 -0.75 28.21 23.65
CA ASN A 589 -2.04 27.94 23.01
C ASN A 589 -2.64 29.18 22.29
N GLU A 590 -1.78 30.09 21.82
CA GLU A 590 -2.18 31.22 20.97
C GLU A 590 -2.45 30.78 19.52
N VAL A 591 -1.79 29.70 19.09
CA VAL A 591 -1.87 29.15 17.73
C VAL A 591 -1.93 27.62 17.83
N SER A 592 -2.84 26.98 17.09
CA SER A 592 -2.85 25.52 16.96
C SER A 592 -1.81 25.03 15.95
N VAL A 593 -1.34 23.79 16.10
CA VAL A 593 -0.47 23.15 15.12
C VAL A 593 -1.18 23.04 13.77
N GLY A 594 -2.51 22.82 13.76
CA GLY A 594 -3.36 22.84 12.57
C GLY A 594 -3.31 24.17 11.79
N ASP A 595 -3.53 25.30 12.46
CA ASP A 595 -3.51 26.63 11.82
C ASP A 595 -2.13 26.94 11.25
N TYR A 596 -1.08 26.60 12.00
CA TYR A 596 0.29 26.73 11.56
C TYR A 596 0.61 25.86 10.33
N ALA A 597 0.21 24.58 10.36
CA ALA A 597 0.39 23.66 9.25
C ALA A 597 -0.33 24.14 7.97
N GLN A 598 -1.53 24.72 8.12
CA GLN A 598 -2.26 25.29 7.00
C GLN A 598 -1.53 26.50 6.39
N SER A 599 -0.96 27.38 7.22
CA SER A 599 -0.13 28.51 6.77
C SER A 599 1.09 28.04 5.97
N LEU A 600 1.78 26.99 6.44
CA LEU A 600 2.91 26.39 5.73
C LEU A 600 2.50 25.76 4.39
N LEU A 601 1.39 25.01 4.37
CA LEU A 601 0.88 24.39 3.14
C LEU A 601 0.46 25.44 2.11
N ALA A 602 -0.16 26.54 2.53
CA ALA A 602 -0.49 27.66 1.66
C ALA A 602 0.77 28.32 1.08
N ARG A 603 1.84 28.46 1.88
CA ARG A 603 3.14 28.97 1.39
C ARG A 603 3.78 28.02 0.38
N ILE A 604 3.72 26.71 0.62
CA ILE A 604 4.21 25.68 -0.32
C ILE A 604 3.42 25.74 -1.62
N GLU A 605 2.08 25.78 -1.56
CA GLU A 605 1.22 25.86 -2.74
C GLU A 605 1.53 27.11 -3.58
N ALA A 606 1.72 28.26 -2.94
CA ALA A 606 1.98 29.52 -3.62
C ALA A 606 3.37 29.60 -4.29
N ARG A 607 4.35 28.81 -3.86
CA ARG A 607 5.77 29.00 -4.23
C ARG A 607 6.43 27.78 -4.84
N ASP A 608 6.03 26.57 -4.49
CA ASP A 608 6.82 25.39 -4.81
C ASP A 608 6.71 24.97 -6.29
N GLU A 609 5.70 25.42 -7.02
CA GLU A 609 5.71 25.27 -8.49
C GLU A 609 6.95 25.95 -9.12
N LEU A 610 7.39 27.07 -8.52
CA LEU A 610 8.56 27.81 -8.94
C LEU A 610 9.85 27.27 -8.31
N VAL A 611 9.85 27.01 -7.00
CA VAL A 611 11.07 26.63 -6.26
C VAL A 611 11.41 25.14 -6.41
N GLN A 612 10.39 24.28 -6.46
CA GLN A 612 10.50 22.82 -6.62
C GLN A 612 11.40 22.16 -5.57
N ALA A 613 11.21 22.54 -4.31
CA ALA A 613 11.97 22.07 -3.16
C ALA A 613 11.55 20.68 -2.67
N TRP A 614 10.31 20.25 -2.92
CA TRP A 614 9.78 18.97 -2.42
C TRP A 614 9.87 17.85 -3.44
N ALA A 615 10.46 16.73 -3.04
CA ALA A 615 10.38 15.45 -3.76
C ALA A 615 9.04 14.73 -3.46
N CYS A 616 8.52 14.91 -2.25
CA CYS A 616 7.21 14.43 -1.85
C CYS A 616 6.65 15.33 -0.74
N ILE A 617 5.47 15.90 -0.97
CA ILE A 617 4.68 16.61 0.03
C ILE A 617 3.25 16.07 -0.02
N ASN A 618 2.66 15.81 1.14
CA ASN A 618 1.28 15.32 1.23
C ASN A 618 0.53 16.19 2.25
N ALA A 619 -0.27 17.12 1.73
CA ALA A 619 -1.02 18.08 2.54
C ALA A 619 -1.91 17.40 3.57
N ASP A 620 -2.60 16.32 3.18
CA ASP A 620 -3.47 15.57 4.09
C ASP A 620 -2.67 14.93 5.22
N GLN A 621 -1.52 14.34 4.91
CA GLN A 621 -0.62 13.75 5.93
C GLN A 621 -0.03 14.81 6.87
N VAL A 622 0.26 16.01 6.36
CA VAL A 622 0.72 17.15 7.18
C VAL A 622 -0.38 17.59 8.15
N MET A 623 -1.59 17.84 7.64
CA MET A 623 -2.73 18.25 8.46
C MET A 623 -3.14 17.17 9.47
N GLU A 624 -3.01 15.91 9.10
CA GLU A 624 -3.28 14.77 9.99
C GLU A 624 -2.24 14.65 11.10
N GLN A 625 -0.95 14.88 10.81
CA GLN A 625 0.09 14.98 11.82
C GLN A 625 -0.13 16.18 12.74
N ALA A 626 -0.52 17.34 12.18
CA ALA A 626 -0.80 18.55 12.95
C ALA A 626 -1.96 18.33 13.94
N LYS A 627 -3.09 17.77 13.49
CA LYS A 627 -4.22 17.40 14.35
C LYS A 627 -3.83 16.41 15.46
N ALA A 628 -2.98 15.44 15.14
CA ALA A 628 -2.50 14.49 16.12
C ALA A 628 -1.60 15.16 17.18
N LEU A 629 -0.82 16.17 16.79
CA LEU A 629 -0.01 16.97 17.72
C LEU A 629 -0.91 17.86 18.59
N ASP A 630 -1.90 18.55 18.02
CA ASP A 630 -2.84 19.38 18.79
C ASP A 630 -3.57 18.61 19.90
N ALA A 631 -3.86 17.32 19.66
CA ALA A 631 -4.52 16.44 20.62
C ALA A 631 -3.62 16.01 21.80
N ILE A 632 -2.31 16.25 21.74
CA ILE A 632 -1.37 15.87 22.83
C ILE A 632 -1.53 16.87 23.99
N PRO A 633 -1.82 16.39 25.22
CA PRO A 633 -1.93 17.25 26.40
C PRO A 633 -0.63 18.05 26.65
N PRO A 634 -0.71 19.32 27.13
CA PRO A 634 0.47 20.14 27.35
C PRO A 634 1.60 19.49 28.16
N ALA A 635 1.26 18.66 29.15
CA ALA A 635 2.22 17.94 29.99
C ALA A 635 3.02 16.84 29.25
N GLU A 636 2.55 16.39 28.09
CA GLU A 636 3.16 15.33 27.28
C GLU A 636 3.85 15.87 26.02
N ARG A 637 3.83 17.19 25.80
CA ARG A 637 4.42 17.84 24.62
C ARG A 637 5.95 17.83 24.70
N GLY A 638 6.60 17.35 23.64
CA GLY A 638 8.06 17.33 23.53
C GLY A 638 8.69 18.68 23.15
N LEU A 639 10.02 18.74 23.07
CA LEU A 639 10.78 19.97 22.84
C LEU A 639 10.46 20.66 21.50
N LEU A 640 10.07 19.91 20.47
CA LEU A 640 9.72 20.41 19.13
C LEU A 640 8.22 20.33 18.85
N HIS A 641 7.38 20.27 19.89
CA HIS A 641 5.95 20.05 19.70
C HIS A 641 5.31 21.01 18.68
N GLY A 642 4.81 20.45 17.58
CA GLY A 642 4.17 21.21 16.50
C GLY A 642 5.11 21.92 15.53
N VAL A 643 6.42 21.97 15.81
CA VAL A 643 7.40 22.62 14.94
C VAL A 643 7.61 21.82 13.67
N ALA A 644 7.41 22.46 12.53
CA ALA A 644 7.51 21.85 11.22
C ALA A 644 8.96 21.66 10.76
N ILE A 645 9.27 20.50 10.17
CA ILE A 645 10.60 20.20 9.66
C ILE A 645 10.57 19.56 8.27
N ALA A 646 11.43 20.07 7.39
CA ALA A 646 11.67 19.52 6.05
C ALA A 646 12.77 18.45 6.07
N VAL A 647 12.58 17.30 5.41
CA VAL A 647 13.51 16.16 5.52
C VAL A 647 14.11 15.79 4.16
N LYS A 648 15.43 15.82 4.02
CA LYS A 648 16.12 15.42 2.79
C LYS A 648 15.79 14.00 2.36
N ASP A 649 15.54 13.79 1.06
CA ASP A 649 15.15 12.49 0.49
C ASP A 649 16.28 11.45 0.35
N VAL A 650 17.17 11.39 1.33
CA VAL A 650 18.12 10.30 1.57
C VAL A 650 18.03 9.75 2.99
N ILE A 651 17.06 10.23 3.78
CA ILE A 651 16.82 9.88 5.17
C ILE A 651 15.51 9.10 5.23
N TYR A 652 15.56 7.86 5.71
CA TYR A 652 14.37 7.03 5.88
C TYR A 652 13.36 7.70 6.79
N THR A 653 12.12 7.76 6.32
CA THR A 653 11.01 8.39 7.03
C THR A 653 9.81 7.46 6.88
N LYS A 654 9.43 6.79 7.97
CA LYS A 654 8.34 5.82 7.97
C LYS A 654 7.06 6.50 7.50
N GLY A 655 6.42 5.88 6.50
CA GLY A 655 5.18 6.39 5.92
C GLY A 655 5.36 7.54 4.92
N MET A 656 6.59 7.80 4.48
CA MET A 656 6.89 8.68 3.35
C MET A 656 7.88 7.97 2.41
N PRO A 657 7.85 8.25 1.10
CA PRO A 657 8.83 7.66 0.19
C PRO A 657 10.26 8.11 0.53
N THR A 658 11.28 7.33 0.19
CA THR A 658 12.69 7.73 0.21
C THR A 658 13.36 7.27 -1.07
N GLN A 659 13.50 8.17 -2.05
CA GLN A 659 13.77 7.78 -3.44
C GLN A 659 15.21 8.07 -3.88
N PHE A 660 15.98 8.74 -3.03
CA PHE A 660 17.38 9.09 -3.28
C PHE A 660 17.62 9.86 -4.58
N ASN A 661 16.59 10.47 -5.16
CA ASN A 661 16.61 11.02 -6.52
C ASN A 661 17.19 10.04 -7.57
N SER A 662 16.86 8.76 -7.46
CA SER A 662 17.27 7.71 -8.40
C SER A 662 16.06 6.93 -8.92
N PRO A 663 16.00 6.61 -10.22
CA PRO A 663 14.91 5.81 -10.78
C PRO A 663 14.84 4.38 -10.22
N ILE A 664 15.91 3.89 -9.56
CA ILE A 664 15.93 2.57 -8.92
C ILE A 664 14.94 2.50 -7.74
N TYR A 665 14.74 3.62 -7.04
CA TYR A 665 13.97 3.69 -5.79
C TYR A 665 12.69 4.52 -5.94
N THR A 666 12.12 4.57 -7.15
CA THR A 666 10.84 5.26 -7.39
C THR A 666 9.75 4.61 -6.54
N ASP A 667 9.03 5.44 -5.79
CA ASP A 667 8.00 5.04 -4.83
C ASP A 667 8.47 4.10 -3.70
N ASP A 668 9.79 3.98 -3.46
CA ASP A 668 10.32 3.21 -2.32
C ASP A 668 9.84 3.87 -1.02
N ALA A 669 9.16 3.11 -0.17
CA ALA A 669 8.55 3.60 1.06
C ALA A 669 9.06 2.79 2.26
N PRO A 670 10.20 3.18 2.85
CA PRO A 670 10.75 2.52 4.03
C PRO A 670 9.72 2.42 5.16
N GLN A 671 9.66 1.25 5.79
CA GLN A 671 8.74 0.98 6.90
C GLN A 671 9.34 1.29 8.28
N VAL A 672 10.55 1.86 8.29
CA VAL A 672 11.30 2.26 9.47
C VAL A 672 11.67 3.74 9.36
N ASP A 673 11.67 4.43 10.50
CA ASP A 673 12.25 5.76 10.60
C ASP A 673 13.77 5.63 10.71
N ALA A 674 14.51 6.56 10.10
CA ALA A 674 15.91 6.78 10.45
C ALA A 674 16.00 7.19 11.93
N GLY A 675 17.15 6.93 12.57
CA GLY A 675 17.35 7.25 13.99
C GLY A 675 17.10 8.74 14.29
N SER A 676 17.50 9.62 13.37
CA SER A 676 17.24 11.07 13.48
C SER A 676 15.74 11.42 13.43
N ILE A 677 14.96 10.72 12.59
CA ILE A 677 13.51 10.93 12.48
C ILE A 677 12.78 10.39 13.71
N ALA A 678 13.20 9.25 14.25
CA ALA A 678 12.64 8.70 15.48
C ALA A 678 12.77 9.69 16.65
N ILE A 679 13.94 10.34 16.79
CA ILE A 679 14.19 11.39 17.80
C ILE A 679 13.25 12.59 17.58
N LEU A 680 13.16 13.09 16.35
CA LEU A 680 12.30 14.24 16.03
C LEU A 680 10.81 13.97 16.28
N ARG A 681 10.32 12.78 15.90
CA ARG A 681 8.94 12.36 16.19
C ARG A 681 8.68 12.28 17.69
N LYS A 682 9.63 11.73 18.46
CA LYS A 682 9.53 11.68 19.93
C LYS A 682 9.53 13.08 20.56
N ALA A 683 10.24 14.03 19.96
CA ALA A 683 10.24 15.43 20.37
C ALA A 683 8.95 16.19 19.96
N GLY A 684 8.03 15.55 19.22
CA GLY A 684 6.77 16.15 18.81
C GLY A 684 6.86 17.00 17.54
N ALA A 685 7.91 16.85 16.72
CA ALA A 685 8.04 17.60 15.48
C ALA A 685 6.97 17.22 14.44
N LEU A 686 6.48 18.21 13.70
CA LEU A 686 5.63 18.05 12.52
C LEU A 686 6.52 17.76 11.30
N ILE A 687 6.65 16.49 10.92
CA ILE A 687 7.43 16.11 9.73
C ILE A 687 6.64 16.47 8.47
N LEU A 688 7.07 17.50 7.73
CA LEU A 688 6.30 18.04 6.60
C LEU A 688 6.32 17.10 5.39
N GLY A 689 7.51 16.68 4.98
CA GLY A 689 7.68 15.94 3.73
C GLY A 689 9.13 15.72 3.38
N LYS A 690 9.35 15.21 2.17
CA LYS A 690 10.66 14.86 1.64
C LYS A 690 11.14 15.93 0.67
N THR A 691 12.28 16.54 0.93
CA THR A 691 12.89 17.55 0.06
C THR A 691 13.85 16.92 -0.94
N THR A 692 13.97 17.55 -2.10
CA THR A 692 14.84 17.06 -3.19
C THR A 692 16.30 16.94 -2.76
N THR A 693 16.97 15.98 -3.37
CA THR A 693 18.41 15.71 -3.21
C THR A 693 19.04 15.51 -4.58
N THR A 694 20.36 15.66 -4.71
CA THR A 694 21.06 15.03 -5.85
C THR A 694 21.05 13.51 -5.68
N GLU A 695 21.26 12.78 -6.78
CA GLU A 695 21.24 11.31 -6.79
C GLU A 695 22.16 10.73 -5.69
N PHE A 696 21.57 9.98 -4.76
CA PHE A 696 22.16 9.40 -3.54
C PHE A 696 22.96 10.38 -2.66
N ALA A 697 22.69 11.68 -2.78
CA ALA A 697 23.49 12.76 -2.19
C ALA A 697 24.97 12.78 -2.65
N ALA A 698 25.31 12.09 -3.73
CA ALA A 698 26.67 11.78 -4.14
C ALA A 698 27.12 12.46 -5.45
N THR A 699 26.16 12.98 -6.23
CA THR A 699 26.46 13.59 -7.53
C THR A 699 26.43 15.11 -7.47
N THR A 700 27.09 15.74 -8.44
CA THR A 700 27.07 17.21 -8.64
C THR A 700 25.95 17.68 -9.56
N ALA A 701 25.25 16.77 -10.23
CA ALA A 701 24.11 17.07 -11.09
C ALA A 701 22.93 17.53 -10.22
N GLY A 702 22.46 18.77 -10.43
CA GLY A 702 21.40 19.35 -9.61
C GLY A 702 20.01 18.76 -9.94
N PRO A 703 19.10 18.70 -8.96
CA PRO A 703 17.70 18.36 -9.21
C PRO A 703 16.97 19.56 -9.84
N LYS A 704 15.65 19.44 -10.02
CA LYS A 704 14.82 20.52 -10.59
C LYS A 704 14.70 21.77 -9.70
N THR A 705 15.11 21.67 -8.43
CA THR A 705 15.00 22.74 -7.44
C THR A 705 15.79 23.97 -7.86
N ARG A 706 15.18 25.13 -7.66
CA ARG A 706 15.73 26.45 -7.97
C ARG A 706 15.96 27.24 -6.68
N ASN A 707 16.85 28.21 -6.75
CA ASN A 707 17.07 29.13 -5.63
C ASN A 707 15.83 30.05 -5.46
N PRO A 708 15.28 30.20 -4.24
CA PRO A 708 14.08 31.01 -4.03
C PRO A 708 14.28 32.51 -4.28
N HIS A 709 15.53 33.00 -4.21
CA HIS A 709 15.89 34.40 -4.44
C HIS A 709 16.14 34.74 -5.92
N ASP A 710 16.51 33.74 -6.73
CA ASP A 710 16.62 33.84 -8.20
C ASP A 710 16.41 32.46 -8.84
N LEU A 711 15.25 32.28 -9.48
CA LEU A 711 14.82 31.01 -10.05
C LEU A 711 15.69 30.51 -11.22
N LYS A 712 16.65 31.31 -11.69
CA LYS A 712 17.64 30.93 -12.71
C LYS A 712 18.93 30.36 -12.11
N ARG A 713 19.07 30.35 -10.79
CA ARG A 713 20.28 29.92 -10.07
C ARG A 713 20.04 28.65 -9.27
N THR A 714 21.12 27.92 -9.04
CA THR A 714 21.10 26.71 -8.22
C THR A 714 20.86 27.05 -6.74
N PRO A 715 20.05 26.28 -6.00
CA PRO A 715 19.96 26.39 -4.54
C PRO A 715 21.18 25.73 -3.86
N GLY A 716 22.10 25.16 -4.63
CA GLY A 716 23.18 24.33 -4.11
C GLY A 716 22.76 22.86 -3.99
N GLY A 717 23.61 22.07 -3.35
CA GLY A 717 23.30 20.66 -3.09
C GLY A 717 24.42 19.98 -2.31
N SER A 718 24.28 18.69 -1.98
CA SER A 718 23.19 17.80 -2.39
C SER A 718 21.87 17.94 -1.64
N SER A 719 21.80 18.71 -0.55
CA SER A 719 20.54 18.97 0.17
C SER A 719 19.75 20.14 -0.45
N SER A 720 19.53 20.09 -1.77
CA SER A 720 19.00 21.19 -2.58
C SER A 720 17.65 21.69 -2.06
N GLY A 721 16.70 20.78 -1.87
CA GLY A 721 15.35 21.14 -1.44
C GLY A 721 15.28 21.59 0.02
N SER A 722 16.08 21.01 0.92
CA SER A 722 16.07 21.43 2.34
C SER A 722 16.51 22.88 2.50
N GLY A 723 17.59 23.29 1.82
CA GLY A 723 18.06 24.67 1.85
C GLY A 723 17.04 25.63 1.23
N ALA A 724 16.48 25.27 0.07
CA ALA A 724 15.49 26.09 -0.62
C ALA A 724 14.17 26.24 0.16
N ALA A 725 13.63 25.15 0.73
CA ALA A 725 12.39 25.19 1.51
C ALA A 725 12.50 26.09 2.75
N VAL A 726 13.64 26.06 3.45
CA VAL A 726 13.88 26.94 4.61
C VAL A 726 14.11 28.38 4.18
N GLY A 727 14.87 28.61 3.10
CA GLY A 727 15.12 29.95 2.55
C GLY A 727 13.89 30.61 1.92
N ASP A 728 12.89 29.83 1.53
CA ASP A 728 11.63 30.29 0.94
C ASP A 728 10.47 30.36 1.96
N PHE A 729 10.75 30.14 3.25
CA PHE A 729 9.75 30.15 4.33
C PHE A 729 8.67 29.04 4.23
N GLN A 730 8.94 27.99 3.46
CA GLN A 730 8.06 26.82 3.35
C GLN A 730 8.22 25.86 4.55
N ALA A 731 9.35 25.95 5.27
CA ALA A 731 9.58 25.30 6.56
C ALA A 731 10.51 26.19 7.42
N PRO A 732 10.38 26.22 8.76
CA PRO A 732 11.27 27.01 9.61
C PRO A 732 12.65 26.35 9.78
N ILE A 733 12.70 25.02 9.75
CA ILE A 733 13.90 24.20 9.93
C ILE A 733 13.93 23.02 8.96
N GLY A 734 15.11 22.45 8.73
CA GLY A 734 15.26 21.31 7.84
C GLY A 734 16.44 20.41 8.17
N LEU A 735 16.35 19.14 7.77
CA LEU A 735 17.45 18.18 7.80
C LEU A 735 18.13 18.08 6.43
N GLY A 736 19.45 17.99 6.45
CA GLY A 736 20.31 17.68 5.32
C GLY A 736 21.33 16.60 5.67
N THR A 737 22.27 16.39 4.75
CA THR A 737 23.47 15.57 4.99
C THR A 737 24.66 16.20 4.29
N GLN A 738 25.86 16.03 4.84
CA GLN A 738 27.12 16.52 4.26
C GLN A 738 28.21 15.46 4.26
N THR A 739 28.71 15.18 3.06
CA THR A 739 29.91 14.35 2.78
C THR A 739 31.06 15.22 2.23
N GLY A 740 30.74 16.29 1.52
CA GLY A 740 31.67 17.32 1.06
C GLY A 740 31.27 18.70 1.57
N GLY A 741 30.16 19.24 1.05
CA GLY A 741 29.66 20.57 1.44
C GLY A 741 28.15 20.71 1.40
N SER A 742 27.44 19.59 1.47
CA SER A 742 26.02 19.49 1.15
C SER A 742 25.06 20.04 2.22
N THR A 743 25.60 20.63 3.29
CA THR A 743 24.87 21.39 4.32
C THR A 743 25.23 22.88 4.26
N ILE A 744 26.53 23.20 4.33
CA ILE A 744 27.00 24.58 4.40
C ILE A 744 26.76 25.36 3.10
N ARG A 745 27.00 24.74 1.94
CA ARG A 745 26.82 25.41 0.64
C ARG A 745 25.35 25.77 0.34
N PRO A 746 24.37 24.86 0.47
CA PRO A 746 22.97 25.27 0.36
C PRO A 746 22.55 26.29 1.43
N GLY A 747 23.13 26.23 2.64
CA GLY A 747 22.85 27.24 3.67
C GLY A 747 23.22 28.66 3.20
N SER A 748 24.43 28.81 2.68
CA SER A 748 24.91 30.07 2.10
C SER A 748 24.06 30.52 0.90
N PHE A 749 23.89 29.66 -0.11
CA PHE A 749 23.18 30.01 -1.34
C PHE A 749 21.71 30.35 -1.14
N ASN A 750 21.05 29.81 -0.11
CA ASN A 750 19.66 30.15 0.19
C ASN A 750 19.52 31.23 1.29
N GLY A 751 20.64 31.76 1.81
CA GLY A 751 20.65 32.87 2.76
C GLY A 751 20.12 32.51 4.14
N ILE A 752 20.43 31.32 4.64
CA ILE A 752 19.92 30.77 5.92
C ILE A 752 21.06 30.23 6.79
N TYR A 753 20.80 30.01 8.09
CA TYR A 753 21.76 29.30 8.93
C TYR A 753 21.82 27.82 8.56
N ALA A 754 23.02 27.26 8.63
CA ALA A 754 23.22 25.83 8.46
C ALA A 754 24.34 25.34 9.38
N LEU A 755 24.07 24.29 10.15
CA LEU A 755 25.05 23.63 11.01
C LEU A 755 25.40 22.26 10.44
N LYS A 756 26.68 22.00 10.22
CA LYS A 756 27.24 20.65 10.16
C LYS A 756 27.84 20.35 11.53
N PRO A 757 27.17 19.56 12.39
CA PRO A 757 27.71 19.21 13.71
C PRO A 757 29.00 18.40 13.61
N THR A 758 29.68 18.18 14.74
CA THR A 758 30.79 17.23 14.84
C THR A 758 30.35 15.87 14.29
N TRP A 759 31.25 15.24 13.52
CA TRP A 759 30.95 13.94 12.92
C TRP A 759 30.57 12.92 14.00
N ASN A 760 29.48 12.18 13.76
CA ASN A 760 28.94 11.16 14.66
C ASN A 760 28.37 11.67 16.00
N SER A 761 28.17 12.97 16.19
CA SER A 761 27.41 13.52 17.34
C SER A 761 25.89 13.35 17.19
N ILE A 762 25.40 13.13 15.96
CA ILE A 762 24.02 12.73 15.68
C ILE A 762 24.03 11.41 14.91
N THR A 763 23.11 10.51 15.24
CA THR A 763 22.98 9.21 14.56
C THR A 763 22.74 9.36 13.06
N ARG A 764 23.30 8.42 12.32
CA ARG A 764 23.24 8.31 10.86
C ARG A 764 22.50 7.04 10.42
N GLU A 765 21.97 6.29 11.37
CA GLU A 765 21.20 5.08 11.09
C GLU A 765 19.97 5.41 10.24
N GLY A 766 19.78 4.70 9.13
CA GLY A 766 18.69 4.91 8.19
C GLY A 766 18.88 6.08 7.23
N GLN A 767 20.05 6.72 7.16
CA GLN A 767 20.41 7.58 6.02
C GLN A 767 21.15 6.77 4.95
N LYS A 768 21.07 7.16 3.67
CA LYS A 768 21.93 6.58 2.61
C LYS A 768 23.39 6.87 2.94
N ILE A 769 24.16 5.80 3.08
CA ILE A 769 25.60 5.88 3.31
C ILE A 769 26.31 6.01 1.96
N TYR A 770 27.12 7.06 1.82
CA TYR A 770 28.12 7.25 0.79
C TYR A 770 29.52 6.97 1.36
N SER A 771 29.88 7.60 2.48
CA SER A 771 31.16 7.39 3.15
C SER A 771 30.97 7.34 4.65
N LEU A 772 31.40 6.22 5.25
CA LEU A 772 31.28 5.98 6.68
C LEU A 772 32.01 7.05 7.50
N ILE A 773 33.14 7.58 7.00
CA ILE A 773 33.95 8.55 7.73
C ILE A 773 33.73 10.00 7.32
N LEU A 774 32.86 10.29 6.35
CA LEU A 774 32.59 11.67 5.93
C LEU A 774 31.13 12.06 6.20
N ASP A 775 30.18 11.15 5.98
CA ASP A 775 28.75 11.47 6.06
C ASP A 775 28.39 11.99 7.45
N THR A 776 27.83 13.19 7.49
CA THR A 776 27.37 13.88 8.71
C THR A 776 25.96 14.41 8.50
N LEU A 777 25.06 14.24 9.46
CA LEU A 777 23.72 14.85 9.41
C LEU A 777 23.85 16.38 9.45
N GLY A 778 23.08 17.11 8.65
CA GLY A 778 23.09 18.57 8.60
C GLY A 778 21.79 19.17 9.11
N LEU A 779 21.86 20.37 9.68
CA LEU A 779 20.72 21.11 10.20
C LEU A 779 20.62 22.46 9.49
N TYR A 780 19.39 22.87 9.15
CA TYR A 780 19.07 24.17 8.56
C TYR A 780 18.06 24.90 9.43
N ALA A 781 18.20 26.22 9.52
CA ALA A 781 17.28 27.06 10.28
C ALA A 781 17.32 28.53 9.83
N ARG A 782 16.34 29.31 10.29
CA ARG A 782 16.29 30.77 10.05
C ARG A 782 16.94 31.60 11.15
N SER A 783 17.26 31.00 12.29
CA SER A 783 17.94 31.66 13.41
C SER A 783 18.90 30.70 14.12
N VAL A 784 19.81 31.24 14.92
CA VAL A 784 20.66 30.41 15.79
C VAL A 784 19.85 29.77 16.91
N ALA A 785 18.83 30.44 17.43
CA ALA A 785 17.94 29.88 18.46
C ALA A 785 17.22 28.61 17.98
N ASP A 786 16.82 28.57 16.71
CA ASP A 786 16.24 27.38 16.09
C ASP A 786 17.27 26.22 15.98
N LEU A 787 18.56 26.53 15.75
CA LEU A 787 19.64 25.53 15.78
C LEU A 787 19.94 25.04 17.20
N GLU A 788 19.91 25.94 18.20
CA GLU A 788 20.03 25.57 19.62
C GLU A 788 18.92 24.60 20.03
N LEU A 789 17.68 24.85 19.59
CA LEU A 789 16.53 23.99 19.82
C LEU A 789 16.69 22.59 19.18
N LEU A 790 17.24 22.52 17.96
CA LEU A 790 17.58 21.25 17.32
C LEU A 790 18.73 20.54 18.05
N ALA A 791 19.75 21.28 18.49
CA ALA A 791 20.88 20.75 19.24
C ALA A 791 20.42 20.14 20.58
N ASP A 792 19.48 20.79 21.28
CA ASP A 792 18.81 20.25 22.47
C ASP A 792 18.07 18.95 22.17
N THR A 793 17.32 18.94 21.06
CA THR A 793 16.52 17.79 20.65
C THR A 793 17.40 16.57 20.34
N PHE A 794 18.55 16.77 19.72
CA PHE A 794 19.53 15.71 19.45
C PHE A 794 20.50 15.45 20.60
N ALA A 795 20.33 16.13 21.74
CA ALA A 795 21.18 16.03 22.92
C ALA A 795 22.67 16.28 22.62
N LEU A 796 22.97 17.24 21.74
CA LEU A 796 24.34 17.71 21.56
C LEU A 796 24.83 18.36 22.86
N ARG A 797 26.01 17.94 23.30
CA ARG A 797 26.68 18.43 24.51
C ARG A 797 28.15 18.61 24.21
N ASP A 798 28.71 19.68 24.76
CA ASP A 798 30.14 19.88 24.85
C ASP A 798 30.57 19.46 26.27
N ASP A 799 31.86 19.20 26.47
CA ASP A 799 32.38 18.81 27.79
C ASP A 799 32.42 19.99 28.77
N ASP A 800 32.68 21.18 28.26
CA ASP A 800 32.77 22.42 29.04
C ASP A 800 31.39 23.08 29.20
N GLU A 801 31.16 23.73 30.34
CA GLU A 801 29.98 24.58 30.52
C GLU A 801 30.07 25.83 29.63
N ILE A 802 29.00 26.09 28.89
CA ILE A 802 28.95 27.18 27.92
C ILE A 802 28.13 28.32 28.49
N SER A 803 28.75 29.49 28.57
CA SER A 803 28.02 30.72 28.88
C SER A 803 27.03 31.03 27.75
N SER A 804 25.77 31.26 28.10
CA SER A 804 24.74 31.73 27.16
C SER A 804 24.99 33.15 26.64
N ASP A 805 25.82 33.92 27.34
CA ASP A 805 26.09 35.33 27.07
C ASP A 805 27.52 35.53 26.54
N PHE A 806 27.79 35.00 25.34
CA PHE A 806 29.09 35.19 24.69
C PHE A 806 29.30 36.65 24.27
N SER A 807 30.41 37.26 24.72
CA SER A 807 30.78 38.64 24.36
C SER A 807 31.78 38.65 23.20
N LEU A 808 31.50 39.44 22.15
CA LEU A 808 32.45 39.68 21.05
C LEU A 808 33.65 40.53 21.50
N LYS A 809 33.47 41.41 22.49
CA LYS A 809 34.53 42.30 22.96
C LYS A 809 35.66 41.50 23.61
N GLY A 810 36.86 41.62 23.05
CA GLY A 810 38.06 40.88 23.47
C GLY A 810 38.10 39.42 23.01
N ALA A 811 37.10 38.94 22.27
CA ALA A 811 37.12 37.60 21.70
C ALA A 811 38.11 37.53 20.54
N LYS A 812 38.82 36.40 20.42
CA LYS A 812 39.80 36.16 19.36
C LYS A 812 39.19 35.33 18.24
N PHE A 813 39.25 35.83 17.02
CA PHE A 813 38.88 35.11 15.80
C PHE A 813 40.07 35.05 14.86
N ALA A 814 40.03 34.11 13.91
CA ALA A 814 40.99 34.10 12.82
C ALA A 814 40.34 33.81 11.47
N ILE A 815 40.88 34.40 10.41
CA ILE A 815 40.56 34.04 9.03
C ILE A 815 41.53 32.94 8.60
N LEU A 816 41.01 31.78 8.23
CA LEU A 816 41.87 30.71 7.71
C LEU A 816 41.99 30.77 6.19
N LYS A 817 43.17 31.10 5.70
CA LYS A 817 43.54 30.99 4.28
C LYS A 817 44.18 29.64 4.01
N THR A 818 43.49 28.78 3.27
CA THR A 818 43.96 27.45 2.88
C THR A 818 44.47 27.45 1.44
N VAL A 819 44.99 26.32 0.96
CA VAL A 819 45.37 26.14 -0.46
C VAL A 819 44.23 26.42 -1.45
N ILE A 820 42.97 26.37 -1.00
CA ILE A 820 41.78 26.64 -1.82
C ILE A 820 41.43 28.14 -1.88
N TRP A 821 42.04 28.98 -1.05
CA TRP A 821 41.79 30.42 -0.99
C TRP A 821 41.81 31.16 -2.35
N PRO A 822 42.65 30.80 -3.33
CA PRO A 822 42.60 31.43 -4.66
C PRO A 822 41.26 31.29 -5.40
N GLN A 823 40.36 30.41 -4.96
CA GLN A 823 39.01 30.25 -5.52
C GLN A 823 37.96 31.20 -4.91
N VAL A 824 38.33 32.03 -3.92
CA VAL A 824 37.42 33.04 -3.36
C VAL A 824 37.08 34.06 -4.44
N GLY A 825 35.79 34.16 -4.77
CA GLY A 825 35.28 35.15 -5.70
C GLY A 825 35.09 36.53 -5.05
N PRO A 826 34.89 37.59 -5.86
CA PRO A 826 34.78 38.97 -5.38
C PRO A 826 33.67 39.18 -4.35
N GLY A 827 32.51 38.54 -4.50
CA GLY A 827 31.40 38.70 -3.56
C GLY A 827 31.74 38.14 -2.17
N THR A 828 32.34 36.95 -2.13
CA THR A 828 32.77 36.32 -0.87
C THR A 828 33.94 37.05 -0.24
N ALA A 829 34.89 37.56 -1.04
CA ALA A 829 35.98 38.39 -0.53
C ALA A 829 35.44 39.64 0.16
N ALA A 830 34.52 40.37 -0.50
CA ALA A 830 33.88 41.55 0.08
C ALA A 830 33.06 41.22 1.34
N ALA A 831 32.36 40.08 1.35
CA ALA A 831 31.63 39.60 2.52
C ALA A 831 32.56 39.30 3.71
N LEU A 832 33.71 38.66 3.47
CA LEU A 832 34.71 38.39 4.50
C LEU A 832 35.35 39.68 5.04
N ASP A 833 35.76 40.60 4.17
CA ASP A 833 36.34 41.87 4.57
C ASP A 833 35.36 42.68 5.44
N LYS A 834 34.09 42.67 5.06
CA LYS A 834 33.01 43.30 5.84
C LYS A 834 32.77 42.57 7.16
N ALA A 835 32.70 41.24 7.16
CA ALA A 835 32.56 40.44 8.38
C ALA A 835 33.66 40.74 9.40
N VAL A 836 34.90 40.81 8.94
CA VAL A 836 36.08 41.13 9.77
C VAL A 836 36.00 42.55 10.33
N SER A 837 35.60 43.51 9.50
CA SER A 837 35.41 44.90 9.92
C SER A 837 34.35 45.01 11.02
N LEU A 838 33.20 44.37 10.82
CA LEU A 838 32.10 44.34 11.79
C LEU A 838 32.52 43.69 13.12
N LEU A 839 33.27 42.59 13.08
CA LEU A 839 33.78 41.95 14.32
C LEU A 839 34.74 42.88 15.09
N ARG A 840 35.66 43.55 14.37
CA ARG A 840 36.59 44.51 14.97
C ARG A 840 35.88 45.71 15.57
N GLU A 841 34.83 46.21 14.92
CA GLU A 841 33.98 47.30 15.45
C GLU A 841 33.27 46.90 16.76
N GLN A 842 32.93 45.62 16.93
CA GLN A 842 32.41 45.09 18.21
C GLN A 842 33.52 44.80 19.25
N GLY A 843 34.78 45.15 18.93
CA GLY A 843 35.92 44.99 19.83
C GLY A 843 36.55 43.61 19.83
N ALA A 844 36.30 42.77 18.83
CA ALA A 844 36.96 41.48 18.66
C ALA A 844 38.35 41.62 18.01
N GLU A 845 39.26 40.72 18.35
CA GLU A 845 40.55 40.57 17.68
C GLU A 845 40.39 39.60 16.51
N VAL A 846 40.81 40.00 15.31
CA VAL A 846 40.75 39.14 14.12
C VAL A 846 42.10 39.14 13.42
N GLU A 847 42.75 37.98 13.37
CA GLU A 847 44.02 37.78 12.67
C GLU A 847 43.88 36.83 11.47
N GLU A 848 44.88 36.80 10.59
CA GLU A 848 44.94 35.84 9.49
C GLU A 848 45.87 34.68 9.83
N ILE A 849 45.43 33.46 9.56
CA ILE A 849 46.22 32.25 9.78
C ILE A 849 46.21 31.35 8.54
N SER A 850 47.18 30.45 8.50
CA SER A 850 47.29 29.38 7.49
C SER A 850 47.53 28.04 8.17
N LEU A 851 47.06 26.95 7.55
CA LEU A 851 47.41 25.61 8.02
C LEU A 851 48.89 25.29 7.73
N PRO A 852 49.51 24.38 8.50
CA PRO A 852 50.82 23.83 8.14
C PRO A 852 50.80 23.25 6.73
N LYS A 853 51.82 23.54 5.91
CA LYS A 853 51.90 23.11 4.49
C LYS A 853 51.64 21.61 4.25
N LYS A 854 52.00 20.75 5.21
CA LYS A 854 51.71 19.31 5.14
C LYS A 854 50.21 18.99 4.99
N LEU A 855 49.33 19.91 5.37
CA LEU A 855 47.88 19.78 5.28
C LEU A 855 47.29 20.33 3.98
N ASP A 856 48.10 20.89 3.07
CA ASP A 856 47.64 21.38 1.76
C ASP A 856 47.03 20.25 0.90
N HIS A 857 47.35 19.00 1.20
CA HIS A 857 46.81 17.81 0.52
C HIS A 857 45.43 17.37 1.03
N LEU A 858 44.84 18.02 2.05
CA LEU A 858 43.52 17.68 2.59
C LEU A 858 42.42 17.58 1.52
N PRO A 859 42.31 18.51 0.53
CA PRO A 859 41.32 18.39 -0.54
C PRO A 859 41.50 17.11 -1.38
N ASP A 860 42.74 16.72 -1.65
CA ASP A 860 43.05 15.51 -2.40
C ASP A 860 42.75 14.25 -1.59
N TRP A 861 43.14 14.21 -0.31
CA TRP A 861 42.82 13.10 0.57
C TRP A 861 41.30 12.92 0.73
N HIS A 862 40.55 14.01 0.88
CA HIS A 862 39.08 13.97 0.90
C HIS A 862 38.53 13.35 -0.39
N ARG A 863 38.98 13.81 -1.56
CA ARG A 863 38.57 13.26 -2.87
C ARG A 863 38.89 11.77 -3.00
N VAL A 864 40.06 11.36 -2.52
CA VAL A 864 40.50 9.95 -2.53
C VAL A 864 39.60 9.09 -1.67
N VAL A 865 39.31 9.52 -0.42
CA VAL A 865 38.38 8.81 0.47
C VAL A 865 36.99 8.74 -0.16
N LEU A 866 36.44 9.88 -0.58
CA LEU A 866 35.10 9.99 -1.17
C LEU A 866 34.93 9.01 -2.34
N SER A 867 35.91 9.00 -3.26
CA SER A 867 35.85 8.15 -4.46
C SER A 867 36.09 6.68 -4.15
N SER A 868 36.89 6.37 -3.12
CA SER A 868 37.19 4.99 -2.72
C SER A 868 36.06 4.34 -1.91
N ASP A 869 35.40 5.11 -1.04
CA ASP A 869 34.22 4.66 -0.31
C ASP A 869 33.02 4.52 -1.25
N GLY A 870 32.89 5.43 -2.23
CA GLY A 870 31.88 5.35 -3.29
C GLY A 870 31.90 4.04 -4.06
N ARG A 871 33.07 3.41 -4.24
CA ARG A 871 33.16 2.11 -4.93
C ARG A 871 32.36 1.05 -4.21
N THR A 872 32.50 1.02 -2.89
CA THR A 872 31.83 0.04 -2.04
C THR A 872 30.38 0.41 -1.81
N ALA A 873 30.09 1.69 -1.61
CA ALA A 873 28.75 2.18 -1.29
C ALA A 873 27.74 2.05 -2.45
N PHE A 874 28.21 2.12 -3.70
CA PHE A 874 27.38 2.06 -4.91
C PHE A 874 27.55 0.79 -5.73
N LEU A 875 28.37 -0.17 -5.27
CA LEU A 875 28.47 -1.49 -5.89
C LEU A 875 27.09 -2.20 -5.98
N PRO A 876 26.21 -2.15 -4.96
CA PRO A 876 24.89 -2.78 -5.05
C PRO A 876 24.05 -2.20 -6.20
N GLU A 877 23.91 -0.88 -6.28
CA GLU A 877 23.12 -0.20 -7.30
C GLU A 877 23.73 -0.39 -8.71
N TYR A 878 25.06 -0.39 -8.80
CA TYR A 878 25.77 -0.72 -10.04
C TYR A 878 25.45 -2.14 -10.53
N MET A 879 25.45 -3.12 -9.63
CA MET A 879 25.14 -4.52 -9.97
C MET A 879 23.66 -4.71 -10.31
N MET A 880 22.76 -3.96 -9.67
CA MET A 880 21.33 -4.03 -9.92
C MET A 880 20.94 -3.38 -11.24
N ALA A 881 21.44 -2.18 -11.53
CA ALA A 881 21.03 -1.40 -12.69
C ALA A 881 22.07 -0.33 -13.06
N ARG A 882 23.25 -0.75 -13.54
CA ARG A 882 24.35 0.13 -14.00
C ARG A 882 23.90 1.25 -14.94
N ASP A 883 22.97 0.96 -15.85
CA ASP A 883 22.45 1.89 -16.86
C ASP A 883 21.51 2.96 -16.28
N LYS A 884 21.08 2.80 -15.02
CA LYS A 884 20.11 3.69 -14.35
C LYS A 884 20.71 4.60 -13.29
N ILE A 885 22.02 4.49 -13.02
CA ILE A 885 22.75 5.40 -12.10
C ILE A 885 23.68 6.31 -12.88
N SER A 886 24.00 7.48 -12.33
CA SER A 886 24.86 8.44 -13.03
C SER A 886 26.26 7.91 -13.34
N THR A 887 26.82 8.40 -14.44
CA THR A 887 28.18 8.05 -14.89
C THR A 887 29.27 8.37 -13.88
N GLN A 888 29.04 9.35 -12.99
CA GLN A 888 29.95 9.66 -11.88
C GLN A 888 30.05 8.47 -10.89
N LEU A 889 28.90 7.86 -10.55
CA LEU A 889 28.86 6.73 -9.62
C LEU A 889 29.40 5.45 -10.27
N VAL A 890 29.08 5.23 -11.55
CA VAL A 890 29.70 4.19 -12.38
C VAL A 890 31.22 4.31 -12.34
N GLY A 891 31.76 5.52 -12.56
CA GLY A 891 33.19 5.78 -12.54
C GLY A 891 33.85 5.56 -11.16
N HIS A 892 33.13 5.82 -10.06
CA HIS A 892 33.59 5.43 -8.73
C HIS A 892 33.76 3.90 -8.65
N VAL A 893 32.69 3.14 -8.93
CA VAL A 893 32.70 1.66 -8.84
C VAL A 893 33.77 1.04 -9.74
N GLU A 894 33.92 1.53 -10.97
CA GLU A 894 34.92 1.07 -11.93
C GLU A 894 36.35 1.55 -11.63
N ASN A 895 36.54 2.42 -10.63
CA ASN A 895 37.82 3.03 -10.31
C ASN A 895 38.44 3.75 -11.52
N SER A 896 37.67 4.59 -12.22
CA SER A 896 38.16 5.33 -13.40
C SER A 896 39.35 6.24 -13.07
N ASP A 897 39.41 6.77 -11.84
CA ASP A 897 40.51 7.60 -11.33
C ASP A 897 41.78 6.80 -10.98
N LYS A 898 41.76 5.47 -11.09
CA LYS A 898 42.90 4.57 -10.84
C LYS A 898 43.54 4.74 -9.45
N ILE A 899 42.74 5.05 -8.43
CA ILE A 899 43.22 5.17 -7.04
C ILE A 899 43.64 3.79 -6.54
N SER A 900 44.90 3.69 -6.12
CA SER A 900 45.49 2.50 -5.53
C SER A 900 45.08 2.33 -4.06
N ARG A 901 45.17 1.11 -3.53
CA ARG A 901 44.94 0.86 -2.10
C ARG A 901 45.93 1.59 -1.21
N LYS A 902 47.17 1.77 -1.68
CA LYS A 902 48.18 2.58 -0.99
C LYS A 902 47.71 4.03 -0.83
N ALA A 903 47.28 4.68 -1.91
CA ALA A 903 46.77 6.05 -1.86
C ALA A 903 45.53 6.17 -0.97
N GLN A 904 44.64 5.16 -0.98
CA GLN A 904 43.47 5.12 -0.10
C GLN A 904 43.86 5.08 1.39
N LEU A 905 44.78 4.18 1.77
CA LEU A 905 45.27 4.08 3.14
C LEU A 905 45.99 5.36 3.58
N GLU A 906 46.85 5.91 2.72
CA GLU A 906 47.53 7.18 2.97
C GLU A 906 46.54 8.31 3.22
N ALA A 907 45.44 8.40 2.45
CA ALA A 907 44.42 9.42 2.67
C ALA A 907 43.71 9.24 4.02
N PHE A 908 43.35 8.00 4.41
CA PHE A 908 42.73 7.73 5.70
C PHE A 908 43.63 8.13 6.87
N ASP A 909 44.88 7.67 6.86
CA ASP A 909 45.83 7.89 7.96
C ASP A 909 46.19 9.36 8.09
N ASN A 910 46.42 10.05 6.96
CA ASN A 910 46.77 11.46 6.98
C ASN A 910 45.60 12.36 7.40
N ILE A 911 44.36 12.05 7.00
CA ILE A 911 43.18 12.75 7.52
C ILE A 911 43.06 12.52 9.03
N ALA A 912 43.21 11.28 9.49
CA ALA A 912 43.13 10.96 10.92
C ALA A 912 44.19 11.72 11.73
N GLY A 913 45.44 11.76 11.24
CA GLY A 913 46.54 12.49 11.86
C GLY A 913 46.40 14.02 11.79
N ALA A 914 45.66 14.56 10.81
CA ALA A 914 45.40 15.99 10.69
C ALA A 914 44.40 16.51 11.74
N ARG A 915 43.44 15.68 12.17
CA ARG A 915 42.37 16.08 13.09
C ARG A 915 42.87 16.71 14.40
N PRO A 916 43.73 16.06 15.21
CA PRO A 916 44.21 16.67 16.47
C PRO A 916 45.04 17.93 16.23
N VAL A 917 45.79 18.01 15.12
CA VAL A 917 46.56 19.21 14.76
C VAL A 917 45.64 20.39 14.47
N VAL A 918 44.55 20.15 13.75
CA VAL A 918 43.58 21.21 13.45
C VAL A 918 42.80 21.59 14.71
N ASP A 919 42.39 20.65 15.55
CA ASP A 919 41.73 20.99 16.82
C ASP A 919 42.59 21.92 17.70
N GLU A 920 43.89 21.67 17.79
CA GLU A 920 44.83 22.52 18.54
C GLU A 920 44.95 23.94 17.94
N ILE A 921 44.84 24.07 16.62
CA ILE A 921 44.83 25.38 15.96
C ILE A 921 43.51 26.09 16.25
N LEU A 922 42.39 25.39 16.10
CA LEU A 922 41.05 25.96 16.27
C LEU A 922 40.78 26.37 17.73
N SER A 923 41.32 25.66 18.71
CA SER A 923 41.09 25.92 20.15
C SER A 923 41.69 27.24 20.65
N LYS A 924 42.54 27.89 19.86
CA LYS A 924 43.14 29.20 20.18
C LYS A 924 42.18 30.38 19.94
N TYR A 925 41.05 30.12 19.30
CA TYR A 925 40.10 31.14 18.86
C TYR A 925 38.70 30.81 19.38
N ALA A 926 37.88 31.84 19.55
CA ALA A 926 36.46 31.70 19.76
C ALA A 926 35.81 30.94 18.59
N ALA A 927 36.19 31.30 17.36
CA ALA A 927 35.94 30.54 16.14
C ALA A 927 36.87 30.99 15.01
N VAL A 928 37.04 30.14 14.01
CA VAL A 928 37.75 30.47 12.77
C VAL A 928 36.76 30.77 11.65
N LEU A 929 36.95 31.91 10.99
CA LEU A 929 36.21 32.35 9.81
C LEU A 929 36.79 31.72 8.54
N THR A 930 35.90 31.24 7.68
CA THR A 930 36.25 30.71 6.36
C THR A 930 35.08 30.93 5.39
N PRO A 931 35.33 31.03 4.06
CA PRO A 931 34.26 31.03 3.07
C PRO A 931 33.30 29.84 3.23
N SER A 932 31.99 30.07 3.16
CA SER A 932 31.04 28.97 3.01
C SER A 932 30.98 28.44 1.56
N VAL A 933 31.26 29.31 0.60
CA VAL A 933 31.12 29.09 -0.85
C VAL A 933 32.17 29.93 -1.60
N PRO A 934 32.52 29.59 -2.85
CA PRO A 934 33.41 30.43 -3.64
C PRO A 934 32.86 31.84 -3.86
N ASP A 935 31.60 31.94 -4.27
CA ASP A 935 30.86 33.20 -4.47
C ASP A 935 29.35 32.90 -4.44
N GLU A 936 28.52 33.84 -4.89
CA GLU A 936 27.08 33.69 -5.09
C GLU A 936 26.68 32.38 -5.77
N ALA A 937 25.43 31.97 -5.55
CA ALA A 937 24.81 30.84 -6.24
C ALA A 937 24.98 30.94 -7.76
N PRO A 938 25.62 29.98 -8.45
CA PRO A 938 25.82 30.04 -9.90
C PRO A 938 24.51 30.03 -10.70
N LEU A 939 24.56 30.60 -11.91
CA LEU A 939 23.49 30.47 -12.91
C LEU A 939 23.37 29.02 -13.41
N GLY A 940 22.14 28.60 -13.65
CA GLY A 940 21.78 27.22 -14.00
C GLY A 940 21.47 26.36 -12.76
N ILE A 941 20.70 25.31 -12.97
CA ILE A 941 20.31 24.30 -11.96
C ILE A 941 20.99 22.94 -12.19
N GLU A 942 21.69 22.79 -13.30
CA GLU A 942 22.30 21.56 -13.81
C GLU A 942 23.46 21.12 -12.92
N LYS A 943 24.06 22.06 -12.18
CA LYS A 943 25.12 21.83 -11.20
C LYS A 943 24.78 22.47 -9.87
N THR A 944 25.33 21.91 -8.80
CA THR A 944 25.07 22.35 -7.42
C THR A 944 26.07 23.37 -6.85
N GLY A 945 26.97 23.91 -7.69
CA GLY A 945 28.09 24.74 -7.26
C GLY A 945 29.23 23.95 -6.56
N SER A 946 30.37 24.61 -6.36
CA SER A 946 31.58 23.98 -5.81
C SER A 946 31.54 23.85 -4.28
N ALA A 947 31.92 22.68 -3.77
CA ALA A 947 32.04 22.37 -2.33
C ALA A 947 33.42 22.65 -1.74
N ALA A 948 34.32 23.32 -2.49
CA ALA A 948 35.76 23.34 -2.20
C ALA A 948 36.12 23.90 -0.81
N PHE A 949 35.34 24.85 -0.29
CA PHE A 949 35.55 25.43 1.03
C PHE A 949 34.91 24.63 2.18
N CYS A 950 34.15 23.58 1.88
CA CYS A 950 33.46 22.78 2.88
C CYS A 950 34.11 21.40 3.12
N SER A 951 34.70 20.81 2.07
CA SER A 951 35.11 19.40 2.05
C SER A 951 36.13 19.05 3.13
N MET A 952 37.12 19.92 3.34
CA MET A 952 38.16 19.70 4.35
C MET A 952 37.56 19.57 5.76
N TRP A 953 36.58 20.40 6.11
CA TRP A 953 35.95 20.38 7.43
C TRP A 953 35.15 19.10 7.67
N THR A 954 34.58 18.56 6.60
CA THR A 954 33.92 17.26 6.65
C THR A 954 34.92 16.12 6.90
N ALA A 955 36.10 16.15 6.25
CA ALA A 955 37.17 15.18 6.51
C ALA A 955 37.76 15.29 7.93
N LEU A 956 37.88 16.53 8.43
CA LEU A 956 38.41 16.88 9.74
C LEU A 956 37.41 16.67 10.88
N HIS A 957 36.16 16.34 10.57
CA HIS A 957 35.08 16.06 11.54
C HIS A 957 34.63 17.24 12.40
N THR A 958 35.19 18.43 12.23
CA THR A 958 34.88 19.63 13.03
C THR A 958 33.45 20.11 12.82
N PRO A 959 32.80 20.78 13.80
CA PRO A 959 31.55 21.46 13.60
C PRO A 959 31.74 22.73 12.75
N VAL A 960 30.78 23.03 11.87
CA VAL A 960 30.79 24.22 11.00
C VAL A 960 29.42 24.87 11.01
N LEU A 961 29.38 26.18 11.23
CA LEU A 961 28.16 26.99 11.20
C LEU A 961 28.23 28.02 10.08
N ASN A 962 27.35 27.93 9.09
CA ASN A 962 27.10 29.00 8.13
C ASN A 962 26.24 30.09 8.76
N ILE A 963 26.70 31.33 8.69
CA ILE A 963 25.97 32.52 9.13
C ILE A 963 25.61 33.37 7.91
N PRO A 964 24.31 33.60 7.61
CA PRO A 964 23.90 34.52 6.55
C PRO A 964 24.11 35.97 6.97
N GLY A 965 24.08 36.90 6.01
CA GLY A 965 24.14 38.34 6.33
C GLY A 965 24.70 39.21 5.22
N PHE A 966 25.35 38.62 4.23
CA PHE A 966 25.97 39.35 3.12
C PHE A 966 25.34 39.00 1.78
N LYS A 967 25.55 39.85 0.79
CA LYS A 967 25.10 39.65 -0.58
C LYS A 967 26.23 39.98 -1.55
N GLY A 968 26.28 39.29 -2.68
CA GLY A 968 27.19 39.62 -3.76
C GLY A 968 26.64 40.71 -4.68
N GLU A 969 27.35 40.95 -5.77
CA GLU A 969 27.04 42.02 -6.74
C GLU A 969 25.70 41.83 -7.45
N ASN A 970 25.24 40.59 -7.62
CA ASN A 970 23.92 40.30 -8.21
C ASN A 970 22.82 40.27 -7.16
N GLY A 971 23.12 40.66 -5.92
CA GLY A 971 22.19 40.67 -4.82
C GLY A 971 21.83 39.27 -4.31
N MET A 972 22.61 38.23 -4.63
CA MET A 972 22.39 36.88 -4.09
C MET A 972 23.05 36.73 -2.72
N PRO A 973 22.51 35.89 -1.82
CA PRO A 973 23.08 35.72 -0.49
C PRO A 973 24.46 35.08 -0.51
N ILE A 974 25.28 35.50 0.44
CA ILE A 974 26.59 34.94 0.76
C ILE A 974 26.66 34.79 2.28
N GLY A 975 26.88 33.56 2.73
CA GLY A 975 27.16 33.24 4.13
C GLY A 975 28.66 33.08 4.40
N ILE A 976 29.04 33.31 5.66
CA ILE A 976 30.40 33.08 6.19
C ILE A 976 30.35 31.92 7.18
N SER A 977 31.32 31.01 7.10
CA SER A 977 31.40 29.87 7.99
C SER A 977 32.24 30.20 9.22
N LEU A 978 31.74 29.83 10.39
CA LEU A 978 32.50 29.71 11.63
C LEU A 978 32.82 28.24 11.89
N VAL A 979 34.04 27.96 12.35
CA VAL A 979 34.53 26.60 12.65
C VAL A 979 35.14 26.59 14.05
N ALA A 980 34.80 25.55 14.82
CA ALA A 980 35.37 25.28 16.15
C ALA A 980 36.02 23.88 16.18
N PRO A 981 36.78 23.52 17.23
CA PRO A 981 37.29 22.17 17.41
C PRO A 981 36.16 21.12 17.48
N ARG A 982 36.50 19.85 17.27
CA ARG A 982 35.53 18.75 17.44
C ARG A 982 34.92 18.78 18.84
N TYR A 983 33.64 18.44 18.93
CA TYR A 983 32.81 18.43 20.15
C TYR A 983 32.68 19.80 20.87
N HIS A 984 32.81 20.89 20.11
CA HIS A 984 32.52 22.26 20.56
C HIS A 984 31.30 22.84 19.80
N ASP A 985 30.30 21.98 19.55
CA ASP A 985 29.14 22.29 18.74
C ASP A 985 28.28 23.39 19.38
N ARG A 986 28.09 23.30 20.70
CA ARG A 986 27.27 24.24 21.47
C ARG A 986 28.00 25.55 21.69
N HIS A 987 29.30 25.51 21.95
CA HIS A 987 30.16 26.70 21.98
C HIS A 987 30.09 27.47 20.65
N LEU A 988 30.19 26.75 19.52
CA LEU A 988 30.08 27.36 18.20
C LEU A 988 28.72 28.03 17.96
N LEU A 989 27.62 27.46 18.48
CA LEU A 989 26.30 28.11 18.44
C LEU A 989 26.24 29.38 19.29
N ALA A 990 26.82 29.38 20.50
CA ALA A 990 26.87 30.57 21.36
C ALA A 990 27.65 31.71 20.70
N VAL A 991 28.82 31.41 20.12
CA VAL A 991 29.59 32.38 19.32
C VAL A 991 28.79 32.83 18.11
N GLY A 992 28.18 31.88 17.39
CA GLY A 992 27.39 32.14 16.20
C GLY A 992 26.19 33.06 16.45
N LYS A 993 25.57 32.98 17.63
CA LYS A 993 24.47 33.86 18.05
C LYS A 993 24.91 35.32 18.13
N ALA A 994 26.04 35.58 18.79
CA ALA A 994 26.61 36.92 18.92
C ALA A 994 27.06 37.47 17.56
N VAL A 995 27.73 36.65 16.75
CA VAL A 995 28.20 37.05 15.41
C VAL A 995 27.03 37.27 14.44
N GLY A 996 26.05 36.37 14.42
CA GLY A 996 24.87 36.43 13.55
C GLY A 996 24.05 37.69 13.74
N ALA A 997 23.82 38.12 14.99
CA ALA A 997 23.12 39.36 15.29
C ALA A 997 23.75 40.59 14.61
N VAL A 998 25.09 40.64 14.53
CA VAL A 998 25.82 41.73 13.87
C VAL A 998 25.72 41.60 12.36
N PHE A 999 25.93 40.40 11.81
CA PHE A 999 25.97 40.16 10.37
C PHE A 999 24.60 40.38 9.72
N GLU A 1000 23.51 39.95 10.35
CA GLU A 1000 22.16 40.17 9.83
C GLU A 1000 21.77 41.66 9.82
N THR A 1001 22.16 42.38 10.89
CA THR A 1001 21.79 43.79 11.04
C THR A 1001 22.58 44.67 10.09
N GLN A 1002 23.87 44.40 9.91
CA GLN A 1002 24.81 45.32 9.25
C GLN A 1002 25.43 44.77 7.95
N GLY A 1003 25.31 43.47 7.69
CA GLY A 1003 25.93 42.80 6.53
C GLY A 1003 25.30 43.17 5.19
N GLY A 1004 24.02 43.56 5.17
CA GLY A 1004 23.34 44.14 3.99
C GLY A 1004 22.55 43.15 3.14
N TRP A 1005 22.46 41.89 3.55
CA TRP A 1005 21.48 40.92 3.05
C TRP A 1005 20.23 40.93 3.93
N LYS A 1006 19.07 40.86 3.27
CA LYS A 1006 17.78 40.56 3.91
C LYS A 1006 17.03 39.62 2.98
N ALA A 1007 16.43 38.57 3.53
CA ALA A 1007 15.56 37.70 2.75
C ALA A 1007 14.38 38.53 2.21
N SER A 1008 14.14 38.45 0.89
CA SER A 1008 13.15 39.28 0.18
C SER A 1008 11.86 38.55 -0.20
N VAL A 1009 11.75 37.26 0.16
CA VAL A 1009 10.77 36.31 -0.39
C VAL A 1009 9.51 36.14 0.47
#